data_AF-A0A9Q9MDU4-F1
#
_entry.id   AF-A0A9Q9MDU4-F1
#
_cell.length_a   1.000
_cell.length_b   1.000
_cell.length_c   1.000
_cell.angle_alpha   90.00
_cell.angle_beta   90.00
_cell.angle_gamma   90.00
#
_symmetry.space_group_name_H-M   'P 1'
#
loop_
_entity.id
_entity.type
_entity.pdbx_description
1 polymer ?
#
loop_
_entity_poly.entity_id
_entity_poly.type
_entity_poly.pdbx_seq_one_letter_code
_entity_poly.pdbx_strand_id
1 'polypeptide(L)'
;MTANEDMNHGTPSDIAETYKIPDHPLYTVGTYDNGVTVLSQQVRALNLVYGLVECGFVPVTHAGKPAPDKVQRKIAIIGGGFAGLTVAAGLLAKGVQADIVVFEQRDTLLPLQQGSDTRWLHPHIYNWPAEGSEISAANLPLLTWTAARASDVVVQVLSAWNTLIEKIKNPRIELFCNTRHLQIHEAAAPKKLTIEWIGEKREPRSGNVAEGSTGGSTGQTCDFDVVITATGFGIETASRFSYWRNDMVGQPNLEQPRLTFLLSGQGDGAMIDLLRLRISHFRQDRILSELFGHNDLLLEQIREIKKKDEEGRESETFQSLEKLSLDMKDAFDEVSRRLSSRLRRDTDVILRLKKPKLSDLFDGGVRISFQNRVLVYALYKSGGFVPSTEKETVLVRQHAIPPERVIRRHGTKREMQLKNILSDSLFATLGSRNREKFRQTDEPSWDGGYFGFTGRLGDTQDAGDDIRRQWRKEYLPGATALVAATFCAAVASFLSSSHPTGQRLRVTFHRAVSFGREEVLQQCCKYFGVDVDEGGESPAGRTFPADNATIGLAYKTHAVIRSRKGIEAEELAAAMQFLNLSQASRSMAPDVRFVAALPMLASEDAHGRNPVIGVLYIDSRADDFFLDGDRLQVVLNMMEGFAGNLDRNALRDVDHISNRELARAPSKWHTAVEIPEEVRHALETVPVPLARMRADSQFNLEYSDFIPVGEKQ
;
A
#
# COMPACT_ATOMS: atom_id res chain seq x y z
N MET A 1 15.71 30.12 16.71
CA MET A 1 14.57 30.53 15.86
C MET A 1 14.53 29.55 14.69
N THR A 2 13.81 28.46 14.89
CA THR A 2 13.65 27.33 13.97
C THR A 2 12.36 27.53 13.18
N ALA A 3 12.49 27.79 11.88
CA ALA A 3 11.35 27.70 10.97
C ALA A 3 11.10 26.22 10.68
N ASN A 4 9.90 25.76 11.01
CA ASN A 4 9.36 24.47 10.59
C ASN A 4 9.38 24.39 9.05
N GLU A 5 10.16 23.48 8.49
CA GLU A 5 9.77 22.80 7.25
C GLU A 5 8.87 21.63 7.64
N ASP A 6 7.66 21.93 8.14
CA ASP A 6 6.55 21.01 7.99
C ASP A 6 6.26 21.00 6.49
N MET A 7 6.44 19.86 5.82
CA MET A 7 5.90 19.68 4.48
C MET A 7 4.43 20.07 4.52
N ASN A 8 4.08 21.12 3.77
CA ASN A 8 2.80 21.82 3.84
C ASN A 8 1.69 20.93 3.26
N HIS A 9 1.31 19.89 4.00
CA HIS A 9 0.25 18.97 3.62
C HIS A 9 -1.08 19.67 3.87
N GLY A 10 -1.83 19.93 2.79
CA GLY A 10 -3.09 20.67 2.83
C GLY A 10 -4.10 20.07 3.83
N THR A 11 -4.97 20.93 4.36
CA THR A 11 -6.09 20.52 5.21
C THR A 11 -6.99 19.50 4.47
N PRO A 12 -7.86 18.73 5.17
CA PRO A 12 -8.79 17.84 4.49
C PRO A 12 -9.67 18.53 3.43
N SER A 13 -9.98 19.81 3.64
CA SER A 13 -10.67 20.66 2.66
C SER A 13 -9.80 20.94 1.44
N ASP A 14 -8.52 21.27 1.63
CA ASP A 14 -7.59 21.50 0.51
C ASP A 14 -7.42 20.23 -0.31
N ILE A 15 -7.31 19.08 0.35
CA ILE A 15 -7.26 17.77 -0.31
C ILE A 15 -8.51 17.60 -1.17
N ALA A 16 -9.71 17.69 -0.61
CA ALA A 16 -10.95 17.50 -1.36
C ALA A 16 -11.08 18.45 -2.57
N GLU A 17 -10.61 19.69 -2.44
CA GLU A 17 -10.67 20.69 -3.50
C GLU A 17 -9.76 20.35 -4.69
N THR A 18 -8.60 19.69 -4.48
CA THR A 18 -7.73 19.24 -5.60
C THR A 18 -8.39 18.21 -6.52
N TYR A 19 -9.42 17.51 -6.04
CA TYR A 19 -10.18 16.52 -6.82
C TYR A 19 -11.42 17.15 -7.46
N LYS A 20 -11.93 18.23 -6.90
CA LYS A 20 -13.22 18.81 -7.22
C LYS A 20 -13.16 19.65 -8.49
N ILE A 21 -14.15 19.46 -9.35
CA ILE A 21 -14.40 20.37 -10.46
C ILE A 21 -15.11 21.61 -9.89
N PRO A 22 -14.51 22.79 -10.06
CA PRO A 22 -14.99 24.03 -9.47
C PRO A 22 -16.47 24.27 -9.74
N ASP A 23 -17.17 24.79 -8.74
CA ASP A 23 -18.59 25.14 -8.78
C ASP A 23 -19.57 23.96 -9.00
N HIS A 24 -19.07 22.74 -9.16
CA HIS A 24 -19.85 21.52 -9.37
C HIS A 24 -19.55 20.46 -8.29
N PRO A 25 -20.50 19.59 -7.95
CA PRO A 25 -20.26 18.44 -7.06
C PRO A 25 -19.62 17.26 -7.81
N LEU A 26 -18.73 17.55 -8.76
CA LEU A 26 -18.04 16.56 -9.60
C LEU A 26 -16.60 16.44 -9.13
N TYR A 27 -16.09 15.23 -8.95
CA TYR A 27 -14.74 14.95 -8.47
C TYR A 27 -14.06 13.98 -9.43
N THR A 28 -12.77 14.19 -9.69
CA THR A 28 -11.99 13.30 -10.57
C THR A 28 -10.88 12.64 -9.78
N VAL A 29 -10.64 11.34 -9.99
CA VAL A 29 -9.51 10.62 -9.38
C VAL A 29 -8.47 10.34 -10.45
N GLY A 30 -7.24 10.83 -10.26
CA GLY A 30 -6.07 10.43 -11.03
C GLY A 30 -6.04 10.87 -12.51
N THR A 31 -6.99 11.69 -12.96
CA THR A 31 -7.19 11.99 -14.40
C THR A 31 -6.00 12.76 -15.00
N TYR A 32 -5.47 13.73 -14.26
CA TYR A 32 -4.41 14.63 -14.72
C TYR A 32 -3.02 14.23 -14.23
N ASP A 33 -2.93 13.24 -13.36
CA ASP A 33 -1.68 12.82 -12.75
C ASP A 33 -0.76 12.05 -13.69
N ASN A 34 0.53 12.15 -13.34
CA ASN A 34 1.63 11.39 -13.88
C ASN A 34 1.82 10.12 -13.02
N GLY A 35 2.39 9.04 -13.57
CA GLY A 35 2.67 7.85 -12.76
C GLY A 35 1.42 7.12 -12.26
N VAL A 36 0.54 6.71 -13.19
CA VAL A 36 -0.68 5.95 -12.87
C VAL A 36 -0.27 4.50 -12.60
N THR A 37 -0.05 4.13 -11.34
CA THR A 37 0.06 2.74 -10.90
C THR A 37 -1.25 2.33 -10.22
N VAL A 38 -1.45 1.03 -10.00
CA VAL A 38 -2.66 0.57 -9.29
C VAL A 38 -2.69 1.13 -7.88
N LEU A 39 -1.58 1.02 -7.14
CA LEU A 39 -1.44 1.57 -5.80
C LEU A 39 -1.72 3.08 -5.77
N SER A 40 -1.09 3.85 -6.67
CA SER A 40 -1.22 5.32 -6.65
C SER A 40 -2.65 5.79 -6.95
N GLN A 41 -3.43 5.02 -7.71
CA GLN A 41 -4.85 5.29 -7.93
C GLN A 41 -5.72 4.94 -6.70
N GLN A 42 -5.41 3.86 -5.99
CA GLN A 42 -6.11 3.49 -4.77
C GLN A 42 -5.80 4.48 -3.63
N VAL A 43 -4.56 4.95 -3.50
CA VAL A 43 -4.20 5.96 -2.49
C VAL A 43 -4.91 7.29 -2.77
N ARG A 44 -4.93 7.77 -4.01
CA ARG A 44 -5.71 8.96 -4.40
C ARG A 44 -7.21 8.80 -4.11
N ALA A 45 -7.78 7.62 -4.38
CA ALA A 45 -9.16 7.31 -4.05
C ALA A 45 -9.44 7.42 -2.54
N LEU A 46 -8.57 6.87 -1.69
CA LEU A 46 -8.70 6.97 -0.24
C LEU A 46 -8.45 8.40 0.29
N ASN A 47 -7.53 9.14 -0.32
CA ASN A 47 -7.29 10.56 -0.01
C ASN A 47 -8.54 11.40 -0.27
N LEU A 48 -9.24 11.16 -1.38
CA LEU A 48 -10.53 11.81 -1.67
C LEU A 48 -11.57 11.48 -0.59
N VAL A 49 -11.72 10.20 -0.23
CA VAL A 49 -12.68 9.79 0.82
C VAL A 49 -12.34 10.46 2.15
N TYR A 50 -11.07 10.46 2.55
CA TYR A 50 -10.58 11.16 3.73
C TYR A 50 -11.00 12.63 3.71
N GLY A 51 -10.71 13.35 2.62
CA GLY A 51 -11.08 14.76 2.45
C GLY A 51 -12.58 15.01 2.54
N LEU A 52 -13.41 14.21 1.86
CA LEU A 52 -14.87 14.36 1.83
C LEU A 52 -15.55 14.10 3.19
N VAL A 53 -15.02 13.15 3.96
CA VAL A 53 -15.54 12.77 5.28
C VAL A 53 -15.15 13.80 6.34
N GLU A 54 -13.86 14.15 6.41
CA GLU A 54 -13.33 15.03 7.45
C GLU A 54 -13.78 16.49 7.26
N CYS A 55 -13.92 16.98 6.02
CA CYS A 55 -14.50 18.31 5.77
C CYS A 55 -16.03 18.34 5.97
N GLY A 56 -16.65 17.18 6.20
CA GLY A 56 -18.08 17.05 6.48
C GLY A 56 -19.00 17.25 5.30
N PHE A 57 -18.47 17.21 4.08
CA PHE A 57 -19.27 17.28 2.86
C PHE A 57 -20.21 16.08 2.72
N VAL A 58 -19.73 14.90 3.14
CA VAL A 58 -20.52 13.67 3.18
C VAL A 58 -20.83 13.31 4.64
N PRO A 59 -22.11 13.27 5.05
CA PRO A 59 -22.48 12.85 6.40
C PRO A 59 -22.12 11.39 6.67
N VAL A 60 -21.72 11.08 7.89
CA VAL A 60 -21.25 9.76 8.31
C VAL A 60 -21.92 9.32 9.61
N THR A 61 -22.05 8.02 9.79
CA THR A 61 -22.56 7.43 11.03
C THR A 61 -21.43 7.35 12.05
N HIS A 62 -21.61 7.99 13.20
CA HIS A 62 -20.66 7.92 14.31
C HIS A 62 -20.40 6.47 14.73
N ALA A 63 -19.16 6.20 15.12
CA ALA A 63 -18.74 4.91 15.64
C ALA A 63 -19.71 4.40 16.72
N GLY A 64 -20.25 3.18 16.53
CA GLY A 64 -21.14 2.55 17.50
C GLY A 64 -22.61 2.96 17.46
N LYS A 65 -22.97 3.94 16.61
CA LYS A 65 -24.36 4.32 16.41
C LYS A 65 -24.97 3.52 15.25
N PRO A 66 -26.27 3.18 15.30
CA PRO A 66 -26.94 2.57 14.17
C PRO A 66 -26.98 3.57 13.01
N ALA A 67 -26.86 3.06 11.78
CA ALA A 67 -27.08 3.87 10.59
C ALA A 67 -28.54 4.38 10.58
N PRO A 68 -28.79 5.62 10.14
CA PRO A 68 -30.15 6.13 10.05
C PRO A 68 -30.98 5.32 9.04
N ASP A 69 -32.26 5.12 9.32
CA ASP A 69 -33.16 4.36 8.43
C ASP A 69 -33.32 5.02 7.05
N LYS A 70 -33.34 6.35 7.01
CA LYS A 70 -33.43 7.13 5.77
C LYS A 70 -32.19 7.98 5.58
N VAL A 71 -31.65 7.95 4.37
CA VAL A 71 -30.58 8.85 3.93
C VAL A 71 -31.12 9.72 2.81
N GLN A 72 -30.63 10.95 2.72
CA GLN A 72 -31.09 11.93 1.72
C GLN A 72 -30.04 12.22 0.64
N ARG A 73 -28.82 11.66 0.78
CA ARG A 73 -27.70 11.90 -0.13
C ARG A 73 -27.54 10.74 -1.10
N LYS A 74 -27.19 11.05 -2.33
CA LYS A 74 -26.81 10.07 -3.35
C LYS A 74 -25.42 10.36 -3.90
N ILE A 75 -24.59 9.33 -3.99
CA ILE A 75 -23.23 9.41 -4.51
C ILE A 75 -23.11 8.50 -5.73
N ALA A 76 -22.70 9.06 -6.86
CA ALA A 76 -22.36 8.29 -8.05
C ALA A 76 -20.85 8.09 -8.17
N ILE A 77 -20.43 6.89 -8.51
CA ILE A 77 -19.03 6.54 -8.79
C ILE A 77 -18.96 5.98 -10.21
N ILE A 78 -18.25 6.67 -11.10
CA ILE A 78 -18.11 6.29 -12.51
C ILE A 78 -16.79 5.55 -12.71
N GLY A 79 -16.87 4.24 -12.86
CA GLY A 79 -15.76 3.30 -13.07
C GLY A 79 -15.71 2.22 -11.99
N GLY A 80 -15.87 0.95 -12.37
CA GLY A 80 -15.75 -0.24 -11.52
C GLY A 80 -14.33 -0.83 -11.48
N GLY A 81 -13.30 0.01 -11.70
CA GLY A 81 -11.90 -0.36 -11.59
C GLY A 81 -11.34 -0.19 -10.17
N PHE A 82 -10.01 -0.32 -10.00
CA PHE A 82 -9.35 -0.24 -8.69
C PHE A 82 -9.70 1.05 -7.93
N ALA A 83 -9.61 2.22 -8.58
CA ALA A 83 -9.91 3.50 -7.95
C ALA A 83 -11.37 3.58 -7.49
N GLY A 84 -12.34 3.26 -8.36
CA GLY A 84 -13.77 3.40 -8.03
C GLY A 84 -14.24 2.42 -6.96
N LEU A 85 -13.77 1.17 -7.01
CA LEU A 85 -14.03 0.20 -5.93
C LEU A 85 -13.38 0.64 -4.62
N THR A 86 -12.18 1.22 -4.65
CA THR A 86 -11.55 1.76 -3.45
C THR A 86 -12.28 2.99 -2.88
N VAL A 87 -12.81 3.89 -3.72
CA VAL A 87 -13.68 4.99 -3.26
C VAL A 87 -14.93 4.41 -2.58
N ALA A 88 -15.62 3.48 -3.23
CA ALA A 88 -16.82 2.85 -2.69
C ALA A 88 -16.52 2.15 -1.34
N ALA A 89 -15.43 1.38 -1.28
CA ALA A 89 -14.98 0.70 -0.08
C ALA A 89 -14.67 1.69 1.05
N GLY A 90 -13.99 2.80 0.75
CA GLY A 90 -13.71 3.85 1.71
C GLY A 90 -14.99 4.48 2.28
N LEU A 91 -15.92 4.90 1.41
CA LEU A 91 -17.19 5.50 1.84
C LEU A 91 -18.01 4.54 2.71
N LEU A 92 -18.09 3.27 2.31
CA LEU A 92 -18.76 2.21 3.05
C LEU A 92 -18.10 1.96 4.41
N ALA A 93 -16.77 1.83 4.46
CA ALA A 93 -16.01 1.64 5.70
C ALA A 93 -16.17 2.82 6.67
N LYS A 94 -16.31 4.04 6.15
CA LYS A 94 -16.57 5.24 6.97
C LYS A 94 -18.04 5.40 7.38
N GLY A 95 -18.94 4.49 6.97
CA GLY A 95 -20.35 4.51 7.38
C GLY A 95 -21.12 5.70 6.84
N VAL A 96 -20.80 6.12 5.61
CA VAL A 96 -21.44 7.24 4.93
C VAL A 96 -22.96 7.07 4.86
N GLN A 97 -23.67 8.15 5.17
CA GLN A 97 -25.13 8.23 5.14
C GLN A 97 -25.62 8.65 3.74
N ALA A 98 -25.34 7.83 2.74
CA ALA A 98 -25.75 8.05 1.36
C ALA A 98 -26.04 6.73 0.63
N ASP A 99 -26.88 6.80 -0.40
CA ASP A 99 -27.01 5.71 -1.37
C ASP A 99 -25.88 5.83 -2.40
N ILE A 100 -25.05 4.80 -2.50
CA ILE A 100 -23.91 4.76 -3.41
C ILE A 100 -24.31 4.00 -4.67
N VAL A 101 -24.03 4.56 -5.85
CA VAL A 101 -24.24 3.87 -7.13
C VAL A 101 -22.92 3.83 -7.89
N VAL A 102 -22.45 2.62 -8.18
CA VAL A 102 -21.24 2.38 -8.98
C VAL A 102 -21.66 2.02 -10.40
N PHE A 103 -21.04 2.68 -11.38
CA PHE A 103 -21.28 2.45 -12.81
C PHE A 103 -20.01 1.90 -13.46
N GLU A 104 -20.13 0.77 -14.17
CA GLU A 104 -19.05 0.20 -14.97
C GLU A 104 -19.51 0.00 -16.42
N GLN A 105 -18.73 0.56 -17.35
CA GLN A 105 -19.03 0.51 -18.78
C GLN A 105 -19.03 -0.93 -19.32
N ARG A 106 -18.20 -1.81 -18.73
CA ARG A 106 -18.04 -3.21 -19.12
C ARG A 106 -18.92 -4.13 -18.28
N ASP A 107 -18.94 -5.39 -18.67
CA ASP A 107 -19.81 -6.42 -18.09
C ASP A 107 -19.43 -6.84 -16.65
N THR A 108 -18.20 -6.51 -16.24
CA THR A 108 -17.54 -7.02 -15.04
C THR A 108 -16.71 -5.92 -14.38
N LEU A 109 -16.47 -6.07 -13.07
CA LEU A 109 -15.57 -5.24 -12.30
C LEU A 109 -14.10 -5.50 -12.69
N LEU A 110 -13.24 -4.49 -12.53
CA LEU A 110 -11.81 -4.54 -12.88
C LEU A 110 -11.53 -5.09 -14.30
N PRO A 111 -12.28 -4.68 -15.34
CA PRO A 111 -12.34 -5.38 -16.62
C PRO A 111 -11.04 -5.31 -17.44
N LEU A 112 -10.16 -4.35 -17.14
CA LEU A 112 -8.89 -4.20 -17.86
C LEU A 112 -7.89 -5.27 -17.43
N GLN A 113 -7.74 -5.51 -16.12
CA GLN A 113 -6.75 -6.42 -15.57
C GLN A 113 -7.26 -7.86 -15.43
N GLN A 114 -8.57 -8.06 -15.48
CA GLN A 114 -9.17 -9.39 -15.39
C GLN A 114 -8.66 -10.30 -16.52
N GLY A 115 -8.10 -11.45 -16.17
CA GLY A 115 -7.51 -12.41 -17.10
C GLY A 115 -6.18 -11.96 -17.74
N SER A 116 -5.51 -10.94 -17.19
CA SER A 116 -4.19 -10.49 -17.65
C SER A 116 -3.06 -11.21 -16.90
N ASP A 117 -2.65 -12.38 -17.40
CA ASP A 117 -1.60 -13.22 -16.78
C ASP A 117 -0.18 -12.81 -17.18
N THR A 118 -0.04 -12.03 -18.26
CA THR A 118 1.26 -11.63 -18.82
C THR A 118 1.84 -10.36 -18.22
N ARG A 119 1.07 -9.64 -17.40
CA ARG A 119 1.48 -8.39 -16.75
C ARG A 119 1.64 -8.62 -15.25
N TRP A 120 2.80 -8.26 -14.73
CA TRP A 120 3.08 -8.28 -13.30
C TRP A 120 2.71 -6.93 -12.69
N LEU A 121 2.01 -6.96 -11.56
CA LEU A 121 1.73 -5.79 -10.76
C LEU A 121 2.52 -5.88 -9.47
N HIS A 122 3.26 -4.82 -9.17
CA HIS A 122 3.96 -4.66 -7.91
C HIS A 122 3.63 -3.27 -7.35
N PRO A 123 3.25 -3.15 -6.08
CA PRO A 123 2.73 -1.90 -5.52
C PRO A 123 3.78 -0.80 -5.47
N HIS A 124 5.00 -1.14 -5.04
CA HIS A 124 6.03 -0.15 -4.73
C HIS A 124 7.24 -0.09 -5.69
N ILE A 125 7.33 -0.97 -6.70
CA ILE A 125 8.57 -1.14 -7.48
C ILE A 125 8.93 0.10 -8.30
N TYR A 126 7.92 0.92 -8.64
CA TYR A 126 8.11 2.20 -9.31
C TYR A 126 8.90 3.22 -8.50
N ASN A 127 9.00 3.02 -7.19
CA ASN A 127 9.77 3.87 -6.28
C ASN A 127 11.24 3.41 -6.17
N TRP A 128 11.62 2.28 -6.77
CA TRP A 128 12.99 1.77 -6.71
C TRP A 128 13.98 2.82 -7.25
N PRO A 129 15.16 3.01 -6.60
CA PRO A 129 15.73 2.20 -5.50
C PRO A 129 15.40 2.65 -4.06
N ALA A 130 14.31 3.38 -3.82
CA ALA A 130 13.95 3.81 -2.47
C ALA A 130 13.79 2.64 -1.49
N GLU A 131 14.05 2.89 -0.20
CA GLU A 131 13.78 1.94 0.87
C GLU A 131 12.29 1.53 0.87
N GLY A 132 12.02 0.24 1.07
CA GLY A 132 10.66 -0.32 0.98
C GLY A 132 10.06 -0.42 -0.44
N SER A 133 10.78 -0.01 -1.50
CA SER A 133 10.27 -0.13 -2.89
C SER A 133 10.01 -1.57 -3.34
N GLU A 134 10.65 -2.54 -2.69
CA GLU A 134 10.52 -3.95 -3.04
C GLU A 134 9.53 -4.74 -2.15
N ILE A 135 8.75 -4.04 -1.33
CA ILE A 135 7.71 -4.67 -0.50
C ILE A 135 6.62 -5.21 -1.42
N SER A 136 6.24 -6.47 -1.20
CA SER A 136 5.29 -7.13 -2.08
C SER A 136 3.85 -6.73 -1.75
N ALA A 137 3.53 -6.43 -0.50
CA ALA A 137 2.20 -5.96 -0.11
C ALA A 137 1.95 -4.49 -0.44
N ALA A 138 0.72 -4.15 -0.87
CA ALA A 138 0.29 -2.78 -1.11
C ALA A 138 0.08 -1.97 0.18
N ASN A 139 -0.05 -2.65 1.32
CA ASN A 139 -0.24 -2.06 2.65
C ASN A 139 -1.39 -1.05 2.72
N LEU A 140 -2.45 -1.29 1.94
CA LEU A 140 -3.66 -0.46 1.97
C LEU A 140 -4.57 -0.90 3.13
N PRO A 141 -5.27 0.04 3.79
CA PRO A 141 -6.19 -0.29 4.87
C PRO A 141 -7.46 -1.00 4.34
N LEU A 142 -7.77 -0.80 3.05
CA LEU A 142 -8.91 -1.40 2.36
C LEU A 142 -8.46 -1.92 1.00
N LEU A 143 -9.00 -3.07 0.59
CA LEU A 143 -8.72 -3.68 -0.71
C LEU A 143 -7.22 -3.86 -1.00
N THR A 144 -6.47 -4.25 0.04
CA THR A 144 -5.04 -4.56 -0.07
C THR A 144 -4.80 -5.79 -0.95
N TRP A 145 -3.61 -5.86 -1.51
CA TRP A 145 -3.17 -6.94 -2.40
C TRP A 145 -1.64 -7.08 -2.33
N THR A 146 -1.13 -8.23 -2.74
CA THR A 146 0.30 -8.51 -2.85
C THR A 146 0.71 -8.62 -4.32
N ALA A 147 1.98 -8.32 -4.60
CA ALA A 147 2.57 -8.35 -5.92
C ALA A 147 2.30 -9.71 -6.58
N ALA A 148 1.63 -9.69 -7.72
CA ALA A 148 1.18 -10.88 -8.43
C ALA A 148 0.97 -10.58 -9.92
N ARG A 149 0.54 -11.58 -10.70
CA ARG A 149 0.01 -11.32 -12.05
C ARG A 149 -1.23 -10.43 -11.92
N ALA A 150 -1.48 -9.60 -12.92
CA ALA A 150 -2.59 -8.65 -12.86
C ALA A 150 -3.96 -9.36 -12.67
N SER A 151 -4.14 -10.55 -13.24
CA SER A 151 -5.28 -11.42 -12.99
C SER A 151 -5.43 -11.85 -11.52
N ASP A 152 -4.34 -12.28 -10.87
CA ASP A 152 -4.34 -12.69 -9.47
C ASP A 152 -4.60 -11.50 -8.53
N VAL A 153 -4.04 -10.33 -8.82
CA VAL A 153 -4.34 -9.09 -8.06
C VAL A 153 -5.82 -8.75 -8.12
N VAL A 154 -6.47 -8.94 -9.28
CA VAL A 154 -7.93 -8.77 -9.40
C VAL A 154 -8.68 -9.74 -8.47
N VAL A 155 -8.27 -11.01 -8.42
CA VAL A 155 -8.87 -12.00 -7.51
C VAL A 155 -8.73 -11.56 -6.04
N GLN A 156 -7.54 -11.12 -5.63
CA GLN A 156 -7.29 -10.63 -4.27
C GLN A 156 -8.19 -9.44 -3.92
N VAL A 157 -8.26 -8.43 -4.80
CA VAL A 157 -9.06 -7.22 -4.56
C VAL A 157 -10.56 -7.52 -4.56
N LEU A 158 -11.06 -8.38 -5.45
CA LEU A 158 -12.47 -8.77 -5.45
C LEU A 158 -12.83 -9.62 -4.23
N SER A 159 -11.92 -10.45 -3.73
CA SER A 159 -12.11 -11.19 -2.47
C SER A 159 -12.19 -10.26 -1.26
N ALA A 160 -11.30 -9.26 -1.20
CA ALA A 160 -11.34 -8.22 -0.16
C ALA A 160 -12.62 -7.37 -0.24
N TRP A 161 -13.06 -7.05 -1.46
CA TRP A 161 -14.32 -6.35 -1.72
C TRP A 161 -15.53 -7.17 -1.24
N ASN A 162 -15.61 -8.45 -1.61
CA ASN A 162 -16.65 -9.38 -1.16
C ASN A 162 -16.74 -9.41 0.37
N THR A 163 -15.59 -9.61 1.02
CA THR A 163 -15.48 -9.66 2.49
C THR A 163 -15.96 -8.37 3.15
N LEU A 164 -15.61 -7.20 2.58
CA LEU A 164 -16.05 -5.90 3.10
C LEU A 164 -17.58 -5.77 3.02
N ILE A 165 -18.18 -6.10 1.88
CA ILE A 165 -19.63 -6.00 1.67
C ILE A 165 -20.39 -6.95 2.60
N GLU A 166 -19.89 -8.18 2.80
CA GLU A 166 -20.50 -9.16 3.70
C GLU A 166 -20.48 -8.74 5.18
N LYS A 167 -19.46 -7.98 5.60
CA LYS A 167 -19.37 -7.45 6.96
C LYS A 167 -20.36 -6.32 7.24
N ILE A 168 -20.84 -5.64 6.21
CA ILE A 168 -21.75 -4.48 6.36
C ILE A 168 -23.19 -4.97 6.34
N LYS A 169 -23.92 -4.71 7.43
CA LYS A 169 -25.36 -4.99 7.49
C LYS A 169 -26.10 -4.03 6.55
N ASN A 170 -26.81 -4.56 5.56
CA ASN A 170 -27.58 -3.81 4.56
C ASN A 170 -26.77 -2.71 3.85
N PRO A 171 -25.76 -3.09 3.03
CA PRO A 171 -24.91 -2.13 2.35
C PRO A 171 -25.74 -1.30 1.36
N ARG A 172 -25.75 0.04 1.52
CA ARG A 172 -26.47 0.97 0.65
C ARG A 172 -25.71 1.25 -0.63
N ILE A 173 -25.54 0.21 -1.43
CA ILE A 173 -24.79 0.27 -2.68
C ILE A 173 -25.55 -0.43 -3.79
N GLU A 174 -25.59 0.20 -4.95
CA GLU A 174 -26.04 -0.39 -6.20
C GLU A 174 -24.89 -0.43 -7.20
N LEU A 175 -24.90 -1.44 -8.05
CA LEU A 175 -23.92 -1.62 -9.12
C LEU A 175 -24.66 -1.78 -10.45
N PHE A 176 -24.24 -1.00 -11.43
CA PHE A 176 -24.67 -1.14 -12.81
C PHE A 176 -23.46 -1.44 -13.70
N CYS A 177 -23.49 -2.58 -14.39
CA CYS A 177 -22.51 -2.94 -15.41
C CYS A 177 -23.11 -2.72 -16.81
N ASN A 178 -22.28 -2.88 -17.84
CA ASN A 178 -22.65 -2.62 -19.24
C ASN A 178 -23.20 -1.20 -19.46
N THR A 179 -22.75 -0.21 -18.69
CA THR A 179 -23.22 1.18 -18.75
C THR A 179 -22.60 1.92 -19.94
N ARG A 180 -22.92 1.50 -21.16
CA ARG A 180 -22.32 2.03 -22.40
C ARG A 180 -22.85 3.40 -22.79
N HIS A 181 -24.09 3.70 -22.41
CA HIS A 181 -24.68 5.03 -22.44
C HIS A 181 -24.68 5.56 -21.02
N LEU A 182 -23.90 6.60 -20.77
CA LEU A 182 -23.88 7.33 -19.51
C LEU A 182 -23.56 8.79 -19.82
N GLN A 183 -24.44 9.70 -19.43
CA GLN A 183 -24.31 11.14 -19.62
C GLN A 183 -24.54 11.87 -18.30
N ILE A 184 -23.72 12.88 -18.03
CA ILE A 184 -23.69 13.68 -16.81
C ILE A 184 -23.97 15.13 -17.20
N HIS A 185 -25.02 15.69 -16.62
CA HIS A 185 -25.49 17.03 -16.90
C HIS A 185 -25.72 17.82 -15.60
N GLU A 186 -25.69 19.13 -15.72
CA GLU A 186 -26.15 20.03 -14.67
C GLU A 186 -27.62 19.75 -14.34
N ALA A 187 -27.92 19.56 -13.05
CA ALA A 187 -29.29 19.35 -12.61
C ALA A 187 -30.07 20.68 -12.59
N ALA A 188 -31.39 20.60 -12.67
CA ALA A 188 -32.26 21.76 -12.43
C ALA A 188 -32.15 22.26 -10.97
N ALA A 189 -31.89 21.35 -10.02
CA ALA A 189 -31.63 21.69 -8.63
C ALA A 189 -30.19 22.20 -8.46
N PRO A 190 -29.97 23.32 -7.74
CA PRO A 190 -28.63 23.85 -7.54
C PRO A 190 -27.76 22.85 -6.77
N LYS A 191 -26.47 22.78 -7.14
CA LYS A 191 -25.44 21.93 -6.50
C LYS A 191 -25.69 20.42 -6.61
N LYS A 192 -26.42 19.96 -7.64
CA LYS A 192 -26.57 18.55 -8.00
C LYS A 192 -26.18 18.32 -9.46
N LEU A 193 -25.93 17.06 -9.81
CA LEU A 193 -25.73 16.62 -11.18
C LEU A 193 -26.71 15.50 -11.50
N THR A 194 -27.30 15.57 -12.69
CA THR A 194 -28.18 14.53 -13.22
C THR A 194 -27.35 13.56 -14.03
N ILE A 195 -27.51 12.26 -13.77
CA ILE A 195 -26.92 11.20 -14.57
C ILE A 195 -28.04 10.45 -15.28
N GLU A 196 -27.92 10.33 -16.59
CA GLU A 196 -28.72 9.44 -17.43
C GLU A 196 -27.86 8.25 -17.84
N TRP A 197 -28.37 7.04 -17.69
CA TRP A 197 -27.64 5.83 -18.09
C TRP A 197 -28.54 4.73 -18.62
N ILE A 198 -27.95 3.84 -19.41
CA ILE A 198 -28.52 2.52 -19.75
C ILE A 198 -27.55 1.48 -19.24
N GLY A 199 -27.99 0.60 -18.33
CA GLY A 199 -27.13 -0.41 -17.73
C GLY A 199 -27.89 -1.58 -17.11
N GLU A 200 -27.15 -2.62 -16.77
CA GLU A 200 -27.67 -3.84 -16.15
C GLU A 200 -27.35 -3.81 -14.66
N LYS A 201 -28.38 -3.91 -13.83
CA LYS A 201 -28.20 -3.99 -12.38
C LYS A 201 -27.53 -5.31 -12.01
N ARG A 202 -26.43 -5.24 -11.26
CA ARG A 202 -25.64 -6.38 -10.79
C ARG A 202 -25.66 -6.46 -9.27
N GLU A 203 -25.41 -7.65 -8.74
CA GLU A 203 -25.15 -7.84 -7.32
C GLU A 203 -23.84 -7.12 -6.97
N PRO A 204 -23.83 -6.10 -6.08
CA PRO A 204 -22.63 -5.32 -5.80
C PRO A 204 -21.48 -6.15 -5.24
N ARG A 205 -21.79 -7.21 -4.51
CA ARG A 205 -20.83 -8.10 -3.86
C ARG A 205 -19.95 -8.84 -4.87
N SER A 206 -20.57 -9.42 -5.90
CA SER A 206 -19.89 -10.31 -6.86
C SER A 206 -19.68 -9.66 -8.24
N GLY A 207 -20.45 -8.63 -8.59
CA GLY A 207 -20.55 -8.10 -9.94
C GLY A 207 -21.40 -8.96 -10.89
N ASN A 208 -21.93 -10.10 -10.41
CA ASN A 208 -22.74 -11.01 -11.22
C ASN A 208 -24.20 -10.57 -11.31
N VAL A 209 -24.94 -11.21 -12.21
CA VAL A 209 -26.40 -11.06 -12.25
C VAL A 209 -26.99 -11.71 -11.00
N ALA A 210 -27.84 -10.98 -10.27
CA ALA A 210 -28.48 -11.51 -9.07
C ALA A 210 -29.37 -12.72 -9.40
N GLU A 211 -29.40 -13.72 -8.52
CA GLU A 211 -30.25 -14.90 -8.68
C GLU A 211 -31.73 -14.50 -8.86
N GLY A 212 -32.37 -15.03 -9.91
CA GLY A 212 -33.77 -14.73 -10.25
C GLY A 212 -34.01 -13.41 -10.98
N SER A 213 -32.97 -12.60 -11.25
CA SER A 213 -33.09 -11.42 -12.11
C SER A 213 -33.08 -11.83 -13.59
N THR A 214 -34.00 -11.28 -14.40
CA THR A 214 -34.00 -11.47 -15.86
C THR A 214 -32.92 -10.64 -16.59
N GLY A 215 -32.04 -9.95 -15.85
CA GLY A 215 -30.75 -9.45 -16.35
C GLY A 215 -30.79 -8.45 -17.51
N GLY A 216 -31.91 -7.74 -17.70
CA GLY A 216 -32.08 -6.80 -18.80
C GLY A 216 -31.40 -5.46 -18.54
N SER A 217 -30.84 -4.87 -19.60
CA SER A 217 -30.38 -3.48 -19.57
C SER A 217 -31.57 -2.53 -19.47
N THR A 218 -31.51 -1.56 -18.56
CA THR A 218 -32.59 -0.59 -18.31
C THR A 218 -32.05 0.84 -18.40
N GLY A 219 -32.84 1.71 -19.03
CA GLY A 219 -32.59 3.15 -19.06
C GLY A 219 -33.15 3.83 -17.82
N GLN A 220 -32.34 4.66 -17.17
CA GLN A 220 -32.69 5.36 -15.94
C GLN A 220 -32.04 6.75 -15.88
N THR A 221 -32.61 7.61 -15.05
CA THR A 221 -32.10 8.95 -14.77
C THR A 221 -32.23 9.26 -13.28
N CYS A 222 -31.21 9.88 -12.68
CA CYS A 222 -31.23 10.25 -11.28
C CYS A 222 -30.32 11.44 -11.00
N ASP A 223 -30.72 12.26 -10.02
CA ASP A 223 -29.89 13.35 -9.48
C ASP A 223 -28.99 12.83 -8.36
N PHE A 224 -27.75 13.31 -8.35
CA PHE A 224 -26.72 12.96 -7.37
C PHE A 224 -26.17 14.22 -6.68
N ASP A 225 -25.91 14.08 -5.39
CA ASP A 225 -25.29 15.13 -4.56
C ASP A 225 -23.77 15.17 -4.73
N VAL A 226 -23.17 14.04 -5.12
CA VAL A 226 -21.73 13.88 -5.37
C VAL A 226 -21.55 12.95 -6.56
N VAL A 227 -20.74 13.34 -7.53
CA VAL A 227 -20.35 12.49 -8.66
C VAL A 227 -18.83 12.36 -8.67
N ILE A 228 -18.32 11.12 -8.64
CA ILE A 228 -16.89 10.83 -8.60
C ILE A 228 -16.52 10.05 -9.86
N THR A 229 -15.69 10.61 -10.74
CA THR A 229 -15.17 9.92 -11.92
C THR A 229 -13.85 9.24 -11.60
N ALA A 230 -13.86 7.91 -11.64
CA ALA A 230 -12.73 7.03 -11.35
C ALA A 230 -12.41 6.16 -12.59
N THR A 231 -12.32 6.80 -13.77
CA THR A 231 -12.11 6.14 -15.07
C THR A 231 -10.73 5.50 -15.24
N GLY A 232 -9.79 5.81 -14.33
CA GLY A 232 -8.52 5.09 -14.16
C GLY A 232 -7.59 5.16 -15.37
N PHE A 233 -7.09 4.00 -15.78
CA PHE A 233 -6.02 3.88 -16.79
C PHE A 233 -6.47 4.23 -18.22
N GLY A 234 -7.76 4.04 -18.53
CA GLY A 234 -8.30 4.15 -19.89
C GLY A 234 -7.81 3.06 -20.85
N ILE A 235 -8.17 3.19 -22.13
CA ILE A 235 -7.78 2.26 -23.20
C ILE A 235 -6.95 3.00 -24.26
N GLU A 236 -5.89 2.38 -24.76
CA GLU A 236 -5.06 2.92 -25.83
C GLU A 236 -5.84 2.95 -27.15
N THR A 237 -5.85 4.07 -27.87
CA THR A 237 -6.67 4.22 -29.09
C THR A 237 -5.98 3.76 -30.37
N ALA A 238 -4.65 3.55 -30.35
CA ALA A 238 -3.84 3.30 -31.54
C ALA A 238 -3.16 1.91 -31.55
N SER A 239 -3.39 1.09 -30.52
CA SER A 239 -2.81 -0.25 -30.43
C SER A 239 -3.81 -1.32 -30.91
N ARG A 240 -3.31 -2.34 -31.61
CA ARG A 240 -4.11 -3.50 -32.02
C ARG A 240 -4.64 -4.27 -30.81
N PHE A 241 -3.84 -4.33 -29.74
CA PHE A 241 -4.19 -4.99 -28.48
C PHE A 241 -3.89 -4.07 -27.30
N SER A 242 -4.83 -3.98 -26.37
CA SER A 242 -4.63 -3.27 -25.09
C SER A 242 -3.39 -3.82 -24.37
N TYR A 243 -2.66 -2.95 -23.68
CA TYR A 243 -1.54 -3.31 -22.80
C TYR A 243 -1.89 -4.44 -21.82
N TRP A 244 -3.15 -4.53 -21.39
CA TRP A 244 -3.60 -5.52 -20.44
C TRP A 244 -4.05 -6.86 -21.05
N ARG A 245 -3.96 -7.03 -22.38
CA ARG A 245 -4.30 -8.32 -23.00
C ARG A 245 -3.11 -9.26 -22.97
N ASN A 246 -3.39 -10.53 -22.74
CA ASN A 246 -2.40 -11.59 -22.88
C ASN A 246 -1.84 -11.62 -24.31
N ASP A 247 -0.53 -11.75 -24.40
CA ASP A 247 0.25 -11.74 -25.63
C ASP A 247 1.43 -12.74 -25.53
N MET A 248 2.11 -12.97 -26.64
CA MET A 248 3.26 -13.88 -26.73
C MET A 248 4.62 -13.15 -26.65
N VAL A 249 4.62 -11.84 -26.39
CA VAL A 249 5.81 -10.97 -26.49
C VAL A 249 6.94 -11.43 -25.56
N GLY A 250 6.59 -11.86 -24.35
CA GLY A 250 7.54 -12.36 -23.35
C GLY A 250 7.90 -13.84 -23.47
N GLN A 251 7.38 -14.57 -24.46
CA GLN A 251 7.59 -16.01 -24.61
C GLN A 251 8.68 -16.31 -25.66
N PRO A 252 9.47 -17.39 -25.49
CA PRO A 252 10.39 -17.87 -26.52
C PRO A 252 9.65 -18.17 -27.82
N ASN A 253 10.25 -17.83 -28.97
CA ASN A 253 9.67 -18.22 -30.25
C ASN A 253 9.84 -19.72 -30.50
N LEU A 254 8.78 -20.38 -30.96
CA LEU A 254 8.77 -21.81 -31.28
C LEU A 254 8.97 -22.08 -32.78
N GLU A 255 8.71 -21.10 -33.65
CA GLU A 255 8.67 -21.33 -35.10
C GLU A 255 9.92 -20.84 -35.83
N GLN A 256 10.48 -19.70 -35.42
CA GLN A 256 11.61 -19.08 -36.09
C GLN A 256 12.75 -18.82 -35.11
N PRO A 257 14.01 -18.97 -35.53
CA PRO A 257 15.15 -18.77 -34.64
C PRO A 257 15.29 -17.31 -34.18
N ARG A 258 14.78 -16.33 -34.93
CA ARG A 258 14.88 -14.91 -34.58
C ARG A 258 13.76 -14.06 -35.18
N LEU A 259 13.15 -13.18 -34.38
CA LEU A 259 12.09 -12.25 -34.78
C LEU A 259 12.49 -10.80 -34.52
N THR A 260 12.34 -9.94 -35.53
CA THR A 260 12.47 -8.48 -35.35
C THR A 260 11.12 -7.84 -35.00
N PHE A 261 11.10 -7.04 -33.95
CA PHE A 261 9.97 -6.25 -33.49
C PHE A 261 10.24 -4.75 -33.66
N LEU A 262 9.19 -4.00 -33.97
CA LEU A 262 9.20 -2.54 -33.92
C LEU A 262 8.36 -2.08 -32.73
N LEU A 263 8.97 -1.36 -31.81
CA LEU A 263 8.29 -0.78 -30.67
C LEU A 263 8.15 0.73 -30.88
N SER A 264 6.90 1.22 -30.94
CA SER A 264 6.59 2.64 -31.01
C SER A 264 5.91 3.11 -29.73
N GLY A 265 6.66 3.79 -28.88
CA GLY A 265 6.19 4.31 -27.60
C GLY A 265 7.38 4.70 -26.72
N GLN A 266 7.17 5.64 -25.81
CA GLN A 266 8.23 6.14 -24.91
C GLN A 266 7.73 6.31 -23.47
N GLY A 267 6.67 5.59 -23.07
CA GLY A 267 6.22 5.55 -21.68
C GLY A 267 6.56 4.22 -21.02
N ASP A 268 6.24 4.08 -19.73
CA ASP A 268 6.51 2.83 -18.98
C ASP A 268 5.97 1.58 -19.68
N GLY A 269 4.74 1.58 -20.19
CA GLY A 269 4.19 0.43 -20.91
C GLY A 269 5.02 0.01 -22.14
N ALA A 270 5.66 0.98 -22.81
CA ALA A 270 6.59 0.69 -23.90
C ALA A 270 7.90 0.10 -23.37
N MET A 271 8.48 0.69 -22.33
CA MET A 271 9.74 0.21 -21.75
C MET A 271 9.59 -1.20 -21.16
N ILE A 272 8.45 -1.51 -20.55
CA ILE A 272 8.14 -2.87 -20.10
C ILE A 272 8.08 -3.85 -21.27
N ASP A 273 7.41 -3.52 -22.38
CA ASP A 273 7.37 -4.40 -23.55
C ASP A 273 8.77 -4.55 -24.19
N LEU A 274 9.61 -3.50 -24.19
CA LEU A 274 11.02 -3.57 -24.60
C LEU A 274 11.81 -4.57 -23.75
N LEU A 275 11.70 -4.47 -22.43
CA LEU A 275 12.39 -5.34 -21.49
C LEU A 275 11.91 -6.79 -21.62
N ARG A 276 10.58 -7.03 -21.74
CA ARG A 276 10.00 -8.36 -21.99
C ARG A 276 10.48 -8.99 -23.29
N LEU A 277 10.67 -8.19 -24.34
CA LEU A 277 11.18 -8.66 -25.62
C LEU A 277 12.66 -9.04 -25.54
N ARG A 278 13.47 -8.37 -24.72
CA ARG A 278 14.93 -8.49 -24.76
C ARG A 278 15.55 -9.27 -23.61
N ILE A 279 14.86 -9.40 -22.48
CA ILE A 279 15.39 -10.07 -21.29
C ILE A 279 14.66 -11.40 -21.10
N SER A 280 15.41 -12.49 -20.98
CA SER A 280 14.87 -13.83 -20.71
C SER A 280 14.26 -13.87 -19.32
N HIS A 281 13.12 -14.54 -19.16
CA HIS A 281 12.39 -14.63 -17.90
C HIS A 281 12.19 -13.27 -17.21
N PHE A 282 11.90 -12.22 -17.99
CA PHE A 282 11.79 -10.86 -17.46
C PHE A 282 10.69 -10.76 -16.39
N ARG A 283 11.09 -10.30 -15.21
CA ARG A 283 10.25 -9.99 -14.06
C ARG A 283 10.79 -8.74 -13.42
N GLN A 284 9.97 -7.69 -13.36
CA GLN A 284 10.43 -6.34 -13.03
C GLN A 284 10.96 -6.22 -11.59
N ASP A 285 10.28 -6.86 -10.65
CA ASP A 285 10.68 -6.97 -9.25
C ASP A 285 12.00 -7.73 -9.08
N ARG A 286 12.14 -8.86 -9.79
CA ARG A 286 13.30 -9.74 -9.68
C ARG A 286 14.54 -9.20 -10.36
N ILE A 287 14.41 -8.66 -11.58
CA ILE A 287 15.56 -8.24 -12.40
C ILE A 287 16.38 -7.13 -11.74
N LEU A 288 15.73 -6.24 -10.97
CA LEU A 288 16.43 -5.17 -10.25
C LEU A 288 17.35 -5.74 -9.18
N SER A 289 16.85 -6.67 -8.37
CA SER A 289 17.64 -7.35 -7.34
C SER A 289 18.75 -8.22 -7.97
N GLU A 290 18.46 -8.98 -9.03
CA GLU A 290 19.45 -9.82 -9.73
C GLU A 290 20.62 -9.01 -10.31
N LEU A 291 20.35 -7.80 -10.81
CA LEU A 291 21.35 -6.97 -11.44
C LEU A 291 22.12 -6.12 -10.42
N PHE A 292 21.43 -5.48 -9.49
CA PHE A 292 22.01 -4.44 -8.63
C PHE A 292 22.16 -4.87 -7.15
N GLY A 293 21.49 -5.93 -6.70
CA GLY A 293 21.40 -6.34 -5.29
C GLY A 293 22.70 -6.82 -4.63
N HIS A 294 23.81 -6.93 -5.38
CA HIS A 294 25.10 -7.39 -4.88
C HIS A 294 26.11 -6.27 -4.64
N ASN A 295 25.72 -5.01 -4.87
CA ASN A 295 26.60 -3.86 -4.69
C ASN A 295 25.84 -2.71 -4.04
N ASP A 296 25.88 -2.67 -2.70
CA ASP A 296 25.19 -1.65 -1.90
C ASP A 296 25.70 -0.24 -2.22
N LEU A 297 27.01 -0.07 -2.45
CA LEU A 297 27.58 1.23 -2.83
C LEU A 297 27.01 1.74 -4.17
N LEU A 298 26.87 0.86 -5.16
CA LEU A 298 26.27 1.21 -6.44
C LEU A 298 24.80 1.60 -6.26
N LEU A 299 24.04 0.84 -5.47
CA LEU A 299 22.65 1.15 -5.15
C LEU A 299 22.51 2.51 -4.47
N GLU A 300 23.38 2.84 -3.51
CA GLU A 300 23.41 4.17 -2.87
C GLU A 300 23.66 5.29 -3.88
N GLN A 301 24.60 5.13 -4.80
CA GLN A 301 24.83 6.15 -5.84
C GLN A 301 23.64 6.30 -6.78
N ILE A 302 22.95 5.21 -7.13
CA ILE A 302 21.72 5.26 -7.94
C ILE A 302 20.59 5.96 -7.15
N ARG A 303 20.48 5.74 -5.83
CA ARG A 303 19.55 6.46 -4.94
C ARG A 303 19.79 7.96 -4.96
N GLU A 304 21.06 8.37 -4.88
CA GLU A 304 21.43 9.79 -4.95
C GLU A 304 21.08 10.43 -6.30
N ILE A 305 21.24 9.70 -7.41
CA ILE A 305 20.79 10.18 -8.74
C ILE A 305 19.27 10.34 -8.76
N LYS A 306 18.51 9.36 -8.26
CA LYS A 306 17.04 9.44 -8.18
C LYS A 306 16.59 10.65 -7.36
N LYS A 307 17.20 10.88 -6.19
CA LYS A 307 16.88 12.01 -5.32
C LYS A 307 17.04 13.34 -6.05
N LYS A 308 18.14 13.53 -6.79
CA LYS A 308 18.37 14.76 -7.57
C LYS A 308 17.40 14.91 -8.74
N ASP A 309 17.03 13.82 -9.41
CA ASP A 309 16.01 13.80 -10.48
C ASP A 309 14.63 14.24 -9.93
N GLU A 310 14.22 13.70 -8.79
CA GLU A 310 12.93 14.03 -8.16
C GLU A 310 12.87 15.46 -7.62
N GLU A 311 13.99 15.99 -7.10
CA GLU A 311 14.12 17.37 -6.65
C GLU A 311 14.16 18.38 -7.82
N GLY A 312 14.14 17.91 -9.08
CA GLY A 312 14.27 18.75 -10.27
C GLY A 312 15.63 19.43 -10.40
N ARG A 313 16.64 18.96 -9.65
CA ARG A 313 18.01 19.46 -9.68
C ARG A 313 18.87 18.73 -10.70
N GLU A 314 18.45 17.55 -11.14
CA GLU A 314 19.06 16.81 -12.24
C GLU A 314 18.24 17.02 -13.52
N SER A 315 18.81 17.71 -14.52
CA SER A 315 18.22 17.80 -15.86
C SER A 315 18.85 16.82 -16.86
N GLU A 316 19.74 15.96 -16.37
CA GLU A 316 20.71 15.17 -17.14
C GLU A 316 20.94 13.78 -16.53
N THR A 317 19.87 13.09 -16.10
CA THR A 317 19.89 11.73 -15.55
C THR A 317 20.71 10.76 -16.40
N PHE A 318 20.66 10.87 -17.74
CA PHE A 318 21.49 10.02 -18.61
C PHE A 318 22.98 10.25 -18.38
N GLN A 319 23.43 11.50 -18.30
CA GLN A 319 24.82 11.86 -18.04
C GLN A 319 25.26 11.42 -16.64
N SER A 320 24.39 11.51 -15.62
CA SER A 320 24.72 11.04 -14.28
C SER A 320 24.94 9.52 -14.27
N LEU A 321 24.12 8.76 -15.01
CA LEU A 321 24.31 7.32 -15.20
C LEU A 321 25.59 7.01 -16.00
N GLU A 322 25.89 7.76 -17.07
CA GLU A 322 27.17 7.64 -17.80
C GLU A 322 28.36 7.83 -16.86
N LYS A 323 28.36 8.91 -16.09
CA LYS A 323 29.43 9.21 -15.15
C LYS A 323 29.57 8.10 -14.11
N LEU A 324 28.46 7.66 -13.52
CA LEU A 324 28.48 6.57 -12.54
C LEU A 324 29.03 5.27 -13.14
N SER A 325 28.70 4.96 -14.40
CA SER A 325 29.24 3.79 -15.11
C SER A 325 30.76 3.85 -15.33
N LEU A 326 31.33 5.05 -15.39
CA LEU A 326 32.77 5.25 -15.50
C LEU A 326 33.44 5.24 -14.13
N ASP A 327 32.86 5.94 -13.15
CA ASP A 327 33.38 6.06 -11.78
C ASP A 327 33.35 4.70 -11.06
N MET A 328 32.34 3.86 -11.32
CA MET A 328 32.16 2.52 -10.75
C MET A 328 32.20 1.43 -11.83
N LYS A 329 33.19 1.50 -12.72
CA LYS A 329 33.32 0.64 -13.91
C LYS A 329 33.15 -0.85 -13.61
N ASP A 330 33.86 -1.41 -12.63
CA ASP A 330 33.82 -2.85 -12.35
C ASP A 330 32.43 -3.31 -11.88
N ALA A 331 31.74 -2.48 -11.09
CA ALA A 331 30.37 -2.76 -10.64
C ALA A 331 29.38 -2.72 -11.81
N PHE A 332 29.50 -1.74 -12.71
CA PHE A 332 28.64 -1.61 -13.89
C PHE A 332 28.93 -2.66 -14.98
N ASP A 333 30.18 -3.08 -15.12
CA ASP A 333 30.56 -4.18 -16.01
C ASP A 333 29.95 -5.49 -15.53
N GLU A 334 29.89 -5.71 -14.22
CA GLU A 334 29.22 -6.87 -13.63
C GLU A 334 27.70 -6.85 -13.89
N VAL A 335 27.04 -5.70 -13.70
CA VAL A 335 25.63 -5.50 -14.10
C VAL A 335 25.42 -5.82 -15.59
N SER A 336 26.30 -5.29 -16.45
CA SER A 336 26.23 -5.48 -17.90
C SER A 336 26.46 -6.94 -18.30
N ARG A 337 27.37 -7.64 -17.64
CA ARG A 337 27.65 -9.07 -17.87
C ARG A 337 26.45 -9.93 -17.49
N ARG A 338 25.83 -9.67 -16.34
CA ARG A 338 24.61 -10.37 -15.87
C ARG A 338 23.42 -10.11 -16.79
N LEU A 339 23.22 -8.86 -17.21
CA LEU A 339 22.16 -8.54 -18.15
C LEU A 339 22.41 -9.16 -19.53
N SER A 340 23.65 -9.13 -20.02
CA SER A 340 24.05 -9.72 -21.29
C SER A 340 23.85 -11.24 -21.36
N SER A 341 24.04 -11.95 -20.24
CA SER A 341 23.77 -13.40 -20.15
C SER A 341 22.27 -13.71 -20.19
N ARG A 342 21.43 -12.75 -19.78
CA ARG A 342 19.97 -12.82 -19.83
C ARG A 342 19.38 -12.29 -21.13
N LEU A 343 20.17 -11.76 -22.06
CA LEU A 343 19.63 -11.27 -23.33
C LEU A 343 19.06 -12.41 -24.17
N ARG A 344 17.80 -12.24 -24.57
CA ARG A 344 17.16 -13.11 -25.56
C ARG A 344 17.94 -13.07 -26.87
N ARG A 345 18.10 -14.23 -27.51
CA ARG A 345 18.76 -14.36 -28.82
C ARG A 345 17.77 -14.59 -29.95
N ASP A 346 16.53 -14.87 -29.60
CA ASP A 346 15.40 -15.14 -30.51
C ASP A 346 14.61 -13.88 -30.91
N THR A 347 15.01 -12.70 -30.42
CA THR A 347 14.35 -11.44 -30.73
C THR A 347 15.34 -10.31 -31.01
N ASP A 348 14.93 -9.40 -31.89
CA ASP A 348 15.51 -8.07 -32.06
C ASP A 348 14.45 -7.02 -31.85
N VAL A 349 14.83 -5.87 -31.32
CA VAL A 349 13.91 -4.75 -31.14
C VAL A 349 14.50 -3.48 -31.72
N ILE A 350 13.72 -2.83 -32.57
CA ILE A 350 13.93 -1.46 -32.99
C ILE A 350 13.01 -0.58 -32.13
N LEU A 351 13.60 0.28 -31.31
CA LEU A 351 12.86 1.26 -30.51
C LEU A 351 12.74 2.56 -31.28
N ARG A 352 11.51 2.92 -31.65
CA ARG A 352 11.25 4.18 -32.33
C ARG A 352 11.25 5.35 -31.35
N LEU A 353 12.20 6.26 -31.51
CA LEU A 353 12.33 7.50 -30.76
C LEU A 353 11.54 8.64 -31.44
N LYS A 354 10.92 9.50 -30.62
CA LYS A 354 10.33 10.77 -31.09
C LYS A 354 11.38 11.84 -31.33
N LYS A 355 12.51 11.77 -30.61
CA LYS A 355 13.62 12.72 -30.70
C LYS A 355 14.91 11.99 -31.13
N PRO A 356 15.88 12.69 -31.73
CA PRO A 356 17.13 12.10 -32.22
C PRO A 356 18.00 11.44 -31.15
N LYS A 357 18.06 12.00 -29.94
CA LYS A 357 18.98 11.52 -28.90
C LYS A 357 18.26 10.51 -28.01
N LEU A 358 18.95 9.41 -27.70
CA LEU A 358 18.47 8.44 -26.72
C LEU A 358 18.37 9.07 -25.32
N SER A 359 19.32 9.94 -24.96
CA SER A 359 19.32 10.67 -23.68
C SER A 359 18.01 11.42 -23.44
N ASP A 360 17.33 11.90 -24.49
CA ASP A 360 16.04 12.57 -24.35
C ASP A 360 14.89 11.65 -23.85
N LEU A 361 15.10 10.33 -23.75
CA LEU A 361 14.19 9.40 -23.05
C LEU A 361 14.32 9.50 -21.53
N PHE A 362 15.52 9.85 -21.08
CA PHE A 362 15.91 9.94 -19.67
C PHE A 362 15.68 11.35 -19.16
N ASP A 363 15.98 12.32 -20.01
CA ASP A 363 16.04 13.73 -19.69
C ASP A 363 14.87 14.46 -20.38
N GLY A 364 13.91 14.95 -19.59
CA GLY A 364 12.79 15.77 -20.07
C GLY A 364 11.39 15.20 -19.77
N GLY A 365 10.35 15.81 -20.35
CA GLY A 365 8.93 15.52 -20.07
C GLY A 365 8.39 14.16 -20.54
N VAL A 366 9.27 13.19 -20.80
CA VAL A 366 8.91 11.82 -21.17
C VAL A 366 8.60 11.02 -19.90
N ARG A 367 7.39 10.45 -19.84
CA ARG A 367 6.85 9.78 -18.65
C ARG A 367 7.32 8.31 -18.57
N ILE A 368 8.59 8.11 -18.19
CA ILE A 368 9.16 6.81 -17.86
C ILE A 368 9.61 6.87 -16.40
N SER A 369 9.25 5.86 -15.61
CA SER A 369 9.70 5.72 -14.23
C SER A 369 11.22 5.54 -14.13
N PHE A 370 11.80 6.04 -13.04
CA PHE A 370 13.24 6.05 -12.82
C PHE A 370 13.86 4.65 -12.94
N GLN A 371 13.28 3.63 -12.31
CA GLN A 371 13.73 2.24 -12.46
C GLN A 371 13.76 1.74 -13.91
N ASN A 372 12.73 2.07 -14.72
CA ASN A 372 12.69 1.67 -16.12
C ASN A 372 13.74 2.43 -16.93
N ARG A 373 14.04 3.69 -16.59
CA ARG A 373 15.19 4.42 -17.17
C ARG A 373 16.48 3.65 -16.87
N VAL A 374 16.78 3.34 -15.61
CA VAL A 374 18.00 2.61 -15.23
C VAL A 374 18.12 1.26 -15.96
N LEU A 375 17.04 0.47 -16.04
CA LEU A 375 17.03 -0.80 -16.77
C LEU A 375 17.24 -0.62 -18.28
N VAL A 376 16.60 0.38 -18.89
CA VAL A 376 16.76 0.69 -20.32
C VAL A 376 18.17 1.19 -20.62
N TYR A 377 18.78 1.94 -19.70
CA TYR A 377 20.18 2.34 -19.78
C TYR A 377 21.12 1.14 -19.79
N ALA A 378 20.99 0.24 -18.81
CA ALA A 378 21.78 -0.98 -18.73
C ALA A 378 21.57 -1.86 -19.98
N LEU A 379 20.33 -1.96 -20.47
CA LEU A 379 19.99 -2.69 -21.68
C LEU A 379 20.62 -2.08 -22.92
N TYR A 380 20.63 -0.75 -23.03
CA TYR A 380 21.31 -0.03 -24.11
C TYR A 380 22.82 -0.28 -24.10
N LYS A 381 23.46 -0.19 -22.93
CA LYS A 381 24.89 -0.49 -22.76
C LYS A 381 25.25 -1.93 -23.09
N SER A 382 24.31 -2.85 -22.90
CA SER A 382 24.45 -4.26 -23.27
C SER A 382 24.12 -4.55 -24.75
N GLY A 383 23.87 -3.53 -25.58
CA GLY A 383 23.50 -3.71 -26.99
C GLY A 383 22.14 -4.38 -27.18
N GLY A 384 21.23 -4.22 -26.21
CA GLY A 384 19.97 -4.94 -26.17
C GLY A 384 18.94 -4.48 -27.19
N PHE A 385 19.04 -3.30 -27.80
CA PHE A 385 18.10 -2.83 -28.83
C PHE A 385 18.72 -1.76 -29.73
N VAL A 386 18.05 -1.47 -30.85
CA VAL A 386 18.48 -0.43 -31.79
C VAL A 386 17.52 0.77 -31.72
N PRO A 387 17.95 1.96 -31.25
CA PRO A 387 17.14 3.16 -31.34
C PRO A 387 17.07 3.69 -32.79
N SER A 388 15.92 4.22 -33.19
CA SER A 388 15.76 4.87 -34.50
C SER A 388 14.73 5.98 -34.46
N THR A 389 14.97 7.09 -35.18
CA THR A 389 14.01 8.19 -35.37
C THR A 389 13.16 8.07 -36.63
N GLU A 390 13.43 7.06 -37.46
CA GLU A 390 12.73 6.88 -38.71
C GLU A 390 11.22 6.72 -38.53
N LYS A 391 10.48 7.02 -39.60
CA LYS A 391 9.01 6.83 -39.58
C LYS A 391 8.69 5.35 -39.48
N GLU A 392 7.64 5.02 -38.73
CA GLU A 392 7.20 3.64 -38.51
C GLU A 392 7.02 2.87 -39.84
N THR A 393 6.42 3.52 -40.85
CA THR A 393 6.21 2.94 -42.19
C THR A 393 7.51 2.63 -42.93
N VAL A 394 8.56 3.42 -42.69
CA VAL A 394 9.89 3.22 -43.29
C VAL A 394 10.56 2.02 -42.63
N LEU A 395 10.57 1.98 -41.30
CA LEU A 395 11.16 0.88 -40.52
C LEU A 395 10.49 -0.46 -40.82
N VAL A 396 9.15 -0.47 -40.89
CA VAL A 396 8.36 -1.65 -41.26
C VAL A 396 8.77 -2.19 -42.63
N ARG A 397 8.92 -1.31 -43.62
CA ARG A 397 9.31 -1.69 -44.98
C ARG A 397 10.76 -2.15 -45.05
N GLN A 398 11.68 -1.41 -44.44
CA GLN A 398 13.12 -1.67 -44.49
C GLN A 398 13.49 -3.00 -43.84
N HIS A 399 12.82 -3.36 -42.74
CA HIS A 399 13.12 -4.56 -41.97
C HIS A 399 12.09 -5.69 -42.21
N ALA A 400 11.19 -5.54 -43.18
CA ALA A 400 10.11 -6.48 -43.48
C ALA A 400 9.34 -6.93 -42.21
N ILE A 401 9.04 -5.99 -41.31
CA ILE A 401 8.37 -6.26 -40.03
C ILE A 401 6.86 -6.35 -40.26
N PRO A 402 6.22 -7.50 -40.03
CA PRO A 402 4.80 -7.64 -40.27
C PRO A 402 3.98 -6.92 -39.19
N PRO A 403 2.71 -6.58 -39.46
CA PRO A 403 1.90 -5.73 -38.60
C PRO A 403 1.74 -6.25 -37.15
N GLU A 404 1.72 -7.56 -36.94
CA GLU A 404 1.64 -8.19 -35.61
C GLU A 404 2.89 -8.02 -34.75
N ARG A 405 4.03 -7.67 -35.36
CA ARG A 405 5.30 -7.37 -34.67
C ARG A 405 5.55 -5.88 -34.47
N VAL A 406 4.55 -5.04 -34.77
CA VAL A 406 4.56 -3.61 -34.49
C VAL A 406 3.75 -3.33 -33.22
N ILE A 407 4.45 -3.04 -32.12
CA ILE A 407 3.83 -2.74 -30.82
C ILE A 407 3.71 -1.21 -30.68
N ARG A 408 2.49 -0.71 -30.47
CA ARG A 408 2.22 0.72 -30.28
C ARG A 408 1.75 1.02 -28.86
N ARG A 409 2.49 1.86 -28.14
CA ARG A 409 2.22 2.31 -26.76
C ARG A 409 2.27 3.83 -26.69
N HIS A 410 1.25 4.46 -27.26
CA HIS A 410 1.15 5.93 -27.35
C HIS A 410 0.35 6.55 -26.20
N GLY A 411 0.00 5.75 -25.19
CA GLY A 411 -0.79 6.18 -24.03
C GLY A 411 -2.29 6.20 -24.29
N THR A 412 -3.04 6.63 -23.29
CA THR A 412 -4.51 6.65 -23.28
C THR A 412 -5.03 8.08 -23.37
N LYS A 413 -6.18 8.27 -24.03
CA LYS A 413 -6.85 9.57 -24.16
C LYS A 413 -7.90 9.75 -23.04
N ARG A 414 -7.45 9.82 -21.79
CA ARG A 414 -8.31 9.90 -20.59
C ARG A 414 -9.32 11.06 -20.66
N GLU A 415 -8.89 12.24 -21.09
CA GLU A 415 -9.76 13.42 -21.25
C GLU A 415 -10.90 13.20 -22.26
N MET A 416 -10.67 12.41 -23.31
CA MET A 416 -11.72 12.08 -24.28
C MET A 416 -12.79 11.18 -23.65
N GLN A 417 -12.45 10.36 -22.66
CA GLN A 417 -13.45 9.58 -21.93
C GLN A 417 -14.36 10.49 -21.12
N LEU A 418 -13.81 11.54 -20.48
CA LEU A 418 -14.61 12.55 -19.79
C LEU A 418 -15.47 13.35 -20.76
N LYS A 419 -14.93 13.75 -21.92
CA LYS A 419 -15.70 14.44 -22.97
C LYS A 419 -16.92 13.65 -23.42
N ASN A 420 -16.83 12.32 -23.44
CA ASN A 420 -17.91 11.45 -23.90
C ASN A 420 -19.05 11.28 -22.88
N ILE A 421 -18.81 11.60 -21.60
CA ILE A 421 -19.79 11.40 -20.52
C ILE A 421 -20.25 12.72 -19.89
N LEU A 422 -19.52 13.83 -20.07
CA LEU A 422 -19.87 15.14 -19.52
C LEU A 422 -20.58 15.99 -20.57
N SER A 423 -21.52 16.82 -20.13
CA SER A 423 -22.05 17.92 -20.96
C SER A 423 -20.93 18.84 -21.46
N ASP A 424 -21.14 19.50 -22.60
CA ASP A 424 -20.15 20.43 -23.17
C ASP A 424 -19.76 21.54 -22.18
N SER A 425 -20.71 22.01 -21.38
CA SER A 425 -20.50 23.02 -20.33
C SER A 425 -19.58 22.49 -19.22
N LEU A 426 -19.89 21.33 -18.64
CA LEU A 426 -19.04 20.69 -17.63
C LEU A 426 -17.63 20.39 -18.16
N PHE A 427 -17.53 19.90 -19.40
CA PHE A 427 -16.24 19.63 -20.03
C PHE A 427 -15.44 20.90 -20.33
N ALA A 428 -16.09 22.01 -20.72
CA ALA A 428 -15.42 23.28 -20.93
C ALA A 428 -14.78 23.84 -19.63
N THR A 429 -15.40 23.59 -18.48
CA THR A 429 -14.83 23.94 -17.17
C THR A 429 -13.51 23.21 -16.89
N LEU A 430 -13.35 21.98 -17.41
CA LEU A 430 -12.08 21.24 -17.34
C LEU A 430 -11.01 21.82 -18.26
N GLY A 431 -11.39 22.19 -19.49
CA GLY A 431 -10.46 22.65 -20.52
C GLY A 431 -9.87 24.05 -20.29
N SER A 432 -10.56 24.90 -19.52
CA SER A 432 -10.20 26.31 -19.29
C SER A 432 -9.19 26.54 -18.15
N ARG A 433 -8.80 25.50 -17.40
CA ARG A 433 -8.00 25.65 -16.17
C ARG A 433 -6.60 25.05 -16.23
N ASN A 434 -5.75 25.56 -15.35
CA ASN A 434 -4.38 25.06 -15.15
C ASN A 434 -4.42 23.64 -14.56
N ARG A 435 -3.99 22.65 -15.34
CA ARG A 435 -3.94 21.22 -14.97
C ARG A 435 -3.12 20.95 -13.70
N GLU A 436 -2.14 21.80 -13.39
CA GLU A 436 -1.32 21.68 -12.19
C GLU A 436 -2.13 21.78 -10.90
N LYS A 437 -3.27 22.50 -10.90
CA LYS A 437 -4.16 22.61 -9.74
C LYS A 437 -4.93 21.33 -9.42
N PHE A 438 -5.01 20.40 -10.37
CA PHE A 438 -5.67 19.10 -10.21
C PHE A 438 -4.69 17.95 -9.98
N ARG A 439 -3.41 18.25 -9.70
CA ARG A 439 -2.45 17.22 -9.30
C ARG A 439 -2.81 16.69 -7.93
N GLN A 440 -2.82 15.39 -7.81
CA GLN A 440 -3.23 14.66 -6.62
C GLN A 440 -2.06 13.85 -6.11
N THR A 441 -1.74 14.04 -4.82
CA THR A 441 -0.74 13.22 -4.15
C THR A 441 -1.18 11.76 -4.09
N ASP A 442 -0.24 10.85 -4.34
CA ASP A 442 -0.35 9.42 -4.10
C ASP A 442 0.35 8.97 -2.81
N GLU A 443 0.66 9.92 -1.93
CA GLU A 443 1.02 9.65 -0.53
C GLU A 443 -0.25 9.62 0.34
N PRO A 444 -0.34 8.68 1.30
CA PRO A 444 -1.46 8.65 2.25
C PRO A 444 -1.58 9.96 3.04
N SER A 445 -2.77 10.54 3.02
CA SER A 445 -3.11 11.74 3.81
C SER A 445 -3.84 11.44 5.11
N TRP A 446 -3.95 10.16 5.46
CA TRP A 446 -4.62 9.66 6.67
C TRP A 446 -3.63 8.94 7.58
N ASP A 447 -3.98 8.86 8.86
CA ASP A 447 -3.18 8.16 9.88
C ASP A 447 -3.53 6.67 9.97
N GLY A 448 -2.67 5.90 10.64
CA GLY A 448 -2.85 4.47 10.83
C GLY A 448 -4.21 4.13 11.45
N GLY A 449 -4.93 3.20 10.84
CA GLY A 449 -6.21 2.71 11.33
C GLY A 449 -7.43 3.59 11.02
N TYR A 450 -7.27 4.70 10.28
CA TYR A 450 -8.34 5.66 9.98
C TYR A 450 -9.59 5.02 9.34
N PHE A 451 -9.41 4.05 8.44
CA PHE A 451 -10.51 3.34 7.78
C PHE A 451 -11.06 2.14 8.58
N GLY A 452 -10.53 1.89 9.78
CA GLY A 452 -10.97 0.79 10.65
C GLY A 452 -12.20 1.11 11.50
N PHE A 453 -12.82 2.28 11.34
CA PHE A 453 -14.02 2.71 12.09
C PHE A 453 -14.90 3.66 11.25
N THR A 454 -16.18 3.76 11.60
CA THR A 454 -17.13 4.69 10.97
C THR A 454 -17.09 6.07 11.63
N GLY A 455 -17.40 7.14 10.89
CA GLY A 455 -17.36 8.51 11.43
C GLY A 455 -16.03 9.22 11.19
N ARG A 456 -15.90 10.44 11.72
CA ARG A 456 -14.69 11.28 11.59
C ARG A 456 -13.67 10.96 12.67
N LEU A 457 -12.43 11.44 12.52
CA LEU A 457 -11.38 11.32 13.55
C LEU A 457 -11.85 11.84 14.92
N GLY A 458 -12.53 12.98 14.96
CA GLY A 458 -13.07 13.56 16.19
C GLY A 458 -14.10 12.68 16.92
N ASP A 459 -14.77 11.78 16.20
CA ASP A 459 -15.82 10.93 16.76
C ASP A 459 -15.26 9.73 17.55
N THR A 460 -13.95 9.51 17.49
CA THR A 460 -13.30 8.33 18.10
C THR A 460 -13.21 8.40 19.62
N GLN A 461 -13.26 9.60 20.21
CA GLN A 461 -13.14 9.79 21.67
C GLN A 461 -14.27 9.11 22.44
N ASP A 462 -15.47 9.09 21.88
CA ASP A 462 -16.68 8.53 22.51
C ASP A 462 -16.95 7.06 22.13
N ALA A 463 -16.05 6.41 21.38
CA ALA A 463 -16.24 5.03 20.95
C ALA A 463 -16.19 4.06 22.14
N GLY A 464 -17.25 3.26 22.32
CA GLY A 464 -17.30 2.20 23.33
C GLY A 464 -16.33 1.05 23.08
N ASP A 465 -16.03 0.28 24.13
CA ASP A 465 -15.02 -0.79 24.13
C ASP A 465 -15.21 -1.87 23.05
N ASP A 466 -16.46 -2.19 22.69
CA ASP A 466 -16.75 -3.18 21.65
C ASP A 466 -16.27 -2.73 20.26
N ILE A 467 -16.38 -1.43 19.97
CA ILE A 467 -15.86 -0.84 18.74
C ILE A 467 -14.33 -0.80 18.80
N ARG A 468 -13.78 -0.39 19.96
CA ARG A 468 -12.33 -0.37 20.19
C ARG A 468 -11.70 -1.75 20.12
N ARG A 469 -12.46 -2.84 20.28
CA ARG A 469 -11.98 -4.22 20.09
C ARG A 469 -11.66 -4.51 18.63
N GLN A 470 -12.32 -3.83 17.69
CA GLN A 470 -12.27 -4.12 16.26
C GLN A 470 -11.61 -2.99 15.44
N TRP A 471 -11.45 -1.79 16.01
CA TRP A 471 -10.91 -0.62 15.30
C TRP A 471 -9.40 -0.67 15.05
N ARG A 472 -8.95 0.19 14.13
CA ARG A 472 -7.54 0.43 13.80
C ARG A 472 -6.77 -0.83 13.37
N LYS A 473 -7.37 -1.69 12.54
CA LYS A 473 -6.66 -2.82 11.92
C LYS A 473 -5.95 -2.35 10.64
N GLU A 474 -4.69 -2.75 10.51
CA GLU A 474 -3.88 -2.56 9.31
C GLU A 474 -3.41 -3.92 8.78
N TYR A 475 -2.91 -3.95 7.54
CA TYR A 475 -2.35 -5.17 6.96
C TYR A 475 -1.21 -5.73 7.83
N LEU A 476 -1.26 -7.05 8.05
CA LEU A 476 -0.26 -7.80 8.78
C LEU A 476 0.09 -9.03 7.94
N PRO A 477 1.35 -9.18 7.49
CA PRO A 477 1.76 -10.35 6.73
C PRO A 477 1.51 -11.65 7.50
N GLY A 478 0.99 -12.66 6.80
CA GLY A 478 0.71 -13.97 7.40
C GLY A 478 1.93 -14.64 8.02
N ALA A 479 3.09 -14.54 7.36
CA ALA A 479 4.36 -15.08 7.88
C ALA A 479 4.79 -14.38 9.18
N THR A 480 4.69 -13.04 9.23
CA THR A 480 4.94 -12.27 10.46
C THR A 480 4.00 -12.73 11.58
N ALA A 481 2.71 -12.87 11.28
CA ALA A 481 1.71 -13.27 12.27
C ALA A 481 1.97 -14.67 12.82
N LEU A 482 2.33 -15.62 11.95
CA LEU A 482 2.63 -17.01 12.32
C LEU A 482 3.88 -17.11 13.22
N VAL A 483 4.94 -16.40 12.87
CA VAL A 483 6.19 -16.40 13.64
C VAL A 483 5.98 -15.76 15.01
N ALA A 484 5.26 -14.62 15.07
CA ALA A 484 4.89 -13.98 16.32
C ALA A 484 4.00 -14.87 17.20
N ALA A 485 3.01 -15.53 16.61
CA ALA A 485 2.12 -16.46 17.30
C ALA A 485 2.91 -17.61 17.94
N THR A 486 3.84 -18.20 17.19
CA THR A 486 4.67 -19.31 17.66
C THR A 486 5.56 -18.88 18.83
N PHE A 487 6.19 -17.72 18.72
CA PHE A 487 7.00 -17.14 19.80
C PHE A 487 6.17 -16.86 21.05
N CYS A 488 5.04 -16.18 20.92
CA CYS A 488 4.17 -15.87 22.05
C CYS A 488 3.58 -17.13 22.70
N ALA A 489 3.22 -18.15 21.93
CA ALA A 489 2.75 -19.42 22.46
C ALA A 489 3.82 -20.11 23.31
N ALA A 490 5.08 -20.09 22.87
CA ALA A 490 6.19 -20.66 23.64
C ALA A 490 6.42 -19.91 24.96
N VAL A 491 6.45 -18.58 24.93
CA VAL A 491 6.57 -17.75 26.14
C VAL A 491 5.39 -17.98 27.09
N ALA A 492 4.17 -17.97 26.55
CA ALA A 492 2.96 -18.22 27.33
C ALA A 492 3.00 -19.61 28.00
N SER A 493 3.44 -20.64 27.28
CA SER A 493 3.57 -22.00 27.83
C SER A 493 4.59 -22.07 28.97
N PHE A 494 5.73 -21.39 28.83
CA PHE A 494 6.73 -21.31 29.91
C PHE A 494 6.17 -20.60 31.14
N LEU A 495 5.53 -19.45 30.97
CA LEU A 495 4.97 -18.70 32.10
C LEU A 495 3.82 -19.46 32.78
N SER A 496 2.99 -20.15 32.00
CA SER A 496 1.86 -20.93 32.50
C SER A 496 2.27 -22.10 33.40
N SER A 497 3.49 -22.64 33.25
CA SER A 497 3.95 -23.78 34.06
C SER A 497 4.13 -23.44 35.54
N SER A 498 4.17 -22.16 35.88
CA SER A 498 4.32 -21.65 37.26
C SER A 498 3.28 -20.59 37.62
N HIS A 499 2.27 -20.41 36.76
CA HIS A 499 1.15 -19.51 36.95
C HIS A 499 -0.02 -20.23 37.65
N PRO A 500 -0.77 -19.58 38.56
CA PRO A 500 -1.89 -20.23 39.23
C PRO A 500 -2.98 -20.72 38.27
N THR A 501 -3.44 -21.94 38.50
CA THR A 501 -4.52 -22.53 37.70
C THR A 501 -5.83 -21.73 37.84
N GLY A 502 -6.51 -21.50 36.72
CA GLY A 502 -7.82 -20.84 36.68
C GLY A 502 -7.77 -19.31 36.76
N GLN A 503 -6.59 -18.71 36.69
CA GLN A 503 -6.43 -17.26 36.61
C GLN A 503 -5.87 -16.88 35.24
N ARG A 504 -6.23 -15.69 34.76
CA ARG A 504 -5.85 -15.26 33.41
C ARG A 504 -4.38 -14.88 33.33
N LEU A 505 -3.74 -15.34 32.26
CA LEU A 505 -2.43 -14.92 31.79
C LEU A 505 -2.51 -14.67 30.28
N ARG A 506 -2.05 -13.51 29.80
CA ARG A 506 -1.98 -13.24 28.36
C ARG A 506 -0.59 -12.78 27.95
N VAL A 507 -0.18 -13.24 26.78
CA VAL A 507 1.07 -12.87 26.11
C VAL A 507 0.76 -12.52 24.66
N THR A 508 1.31 -11.42 24.17
CA THR A 508 1.24 -11.03 22.75
C THR A 508 2.48 -10.24 22.35
N PHE A 509 2.78 -10.19 21.07
CA PHE A 509 3.87 -9.39 20.53
C PHE A 509 3.34 -8.24 19.68
N HIS A 510 3.95 -7.07 19.82
CA HIS A 510 3.71 -5.92 18.98
C HIS A 510 4.98 -5.58 18.21
N ARG A 511 4.87 -5.28 16.92
CA ARG A 511 5.99 -4.73 16.13
C ARG A 511 5.87 -3.22 16.03
N ALA A 512 7.01 -2.53 15.99
CA ALA A 512 7.05 -1.12 15.61
C ALA A 512 7.00 -1.01 14.09
N VAL A 513 6.07 -0.20 13.58
CA VAL A 513 5.84 -0.02 12.14
C VAL A 513 5.22 1.34 11.88
N SER A 514 5.43 1.91 10.69
CA SER A 514 4.79 3.15 10.28
C SER A 514 3.63 2.87 9.31
N PHE A 515 2.49 3.52 9.52
CA PHE A 515 1.41 3.57 8.54
C PHE A 515 1.00 5.03 8.32
N GLY A 516 1.08 5.48 7.06
CA GLY A 516 0.87 6.88 6.73
C GLY A 516 1.87 7.77 7.46
N ARG A 517 1.38 8.64 8.35
CA ARG A 517 2.18 9.61 9.12
C ARG A 517 2.50 9.18 10.54
N GLU A 518 1.96 8.05 10.97
CA GLU A 518 2.00 7.63 12.37
C GLU A 518 2.93 6.41 12.53
N GLU A 519 3.83 6.48 13.50
CA GLU A 519 4.46 5.29 14.07
C GLU A 519 3.51 4.63 15.06
N VAL A 520 3.32 3.33 14.87
CA VAL A 520 2.41 2.53 15.67
C VAL A 520 3.07 1.25 16.14
N LEU A 521 2.56 0.73 17.24
CA LEU A 521 2.81 -0.63 17.70
C LEU A 521 1.69 -1.51 17.15
N GLN A 522 1.98 -2.36 16.17
CA GLN A 522 1.00 -3.26 15.57
C GLN A 522 1.04 -4.62 16.26
N GLN A 523 -0.09 -5.09 16.79
CA GLN A 523 -0.23 -6.41 17.38
C GLN A 523 -0.07 -7.50 16.31
N CYS A 524 0.97 -8.33 16.43
CA CYS A 524 1.32 -9.33 15.43
C CYS A 524 0.53 -10.64 15.57
N CYS A 525 -0.11 -10.90 16.70
CA CYS A 525 -0.80 -12.16 16.93
C CYS A 525 -1.94 -11.99 17.95
N LYS A 526 -2.80 -13.00 18.07
CA LYS A 526 -3.76 -13.06 19.18
C LYS A 526 -3.03 -13.22 20.51
N TYR A 527 -3.74 -13.00 21.60
CA TYR A 527 -3.22 -13.33 22.94
C TYR A 527 -3.08 -14.85 23.10
N PHE A 528 -2.01 -15.28 23.77
CA PHE A 528 -1.75 -16.67 24.18
C PHE A 528 -1.62 -16.76 25.70
N GLY A 529 -1.99 -17.88 26.30
CA GLY A 529 -1.89 -18.12 27.74
C GLY A 529 -3.09 -18.87 28.33
N VAL A 530 -3.42 -18.58 29.58
CA VAL A 530 -4.48 -19.25 30.35
C VAL A 530 -5.70 -18.34 30.43
N ASP A 531 -6.91 -18.90 30.32
CA ASP A 531 -8.19 -18.17 30.40
C ASP A 531 -8.27 -16.98 29.41
N VAL A 532 -7.78 -17.21 28.19
CA VAL A 532 -7.84 -16.24 27.11
C VAL A 532 -9.19 -16.39 26.41
N ASP A 533 -9.97 -15.32 26.37
CA ASP A 533 -11.25 -15.28 25.64
C ASP A 533 -11.05 -15.64 24.16
N GLU A 534 -11.54 -16.81 23.75
CA GLU A 534 -11.51 -17.28 22.36
C GLU A 534 -12.64 -16.69 21.50
N GLY A 535 -13.58 -15.96 22.12
CA GLY A 535 -14.71 -15.35 21.43
C GLY A 535 -14.33 -14.08 20.64
N GLY A 536 -14.74 -14.00 19.37
CA GLY A 536 -14.72 -12.78 18.56
C GLY A 536 -13.68 -12.75 17.44
N GLU A 537 -13.62 -11.62 16.71
CA GLU A 537 -12.61 -11.44 15.65
C GLU A 537 -11.19 -11.36 16.22
N SER A 538 -10.21 -11.91 15.48
CA SER A 538 -8.79 -11.84 15.84
C SER A 538 -8.33 -10.39 16.05
N PRO A 539 -7.58 -10.10 17.14
CA PRO A 539 -6.99 -8.78 17.37
C PRO A 539 -5.69 -8.57 16.58
N ALA A 540 -5.18 -9.59 15.88
CA ALA A 540 -4.00 -9.46 15.04
C ALA A 540 -4.19 -8.37 13.97
N GLY A 541 -3.16 -7.58 13.74
CA GLY A 541 -3.15 -6.44 12.81
C GLY A 541 -3.63 -5.12 13.42
N ARG A 542 -4.16 -5.11 14.65
CA ARG A 542 -4.53 -3.87 15.35
C ARG A 542 -3.32 -3.01 15.61
N THR A 543 -3.47 -1.70 15.41
CA THR A 543 -2.42 -0.70 15.63
C THR A 543 -2.74 0.17 16.84
N PHE A 544 -1.70 0.46 17.60
CA PHE A 544 -1.74 1.34 18.77
C PHE A 544 -0.75 2.49 18.55
N PRO A 545 -1.10 3.74 18.86
CA PRO A 545 -0.14 4.84 18.86
C PRO A 545 1.14 4.47 19.63
N ALA A 546 2.29 4.94 19.17
CA ALA A 546 3.58 4.62 19.77
C ALA A 546 3.73 5.03 21.25
N ASP A 547 2.82 5.85 21.79
CA ASP A 547 2.77 6.29 23.17
C ASP A 547 1.69 5.60 24.02
N ASN A 548 0.96 4.64 23.46
CA ASN A 548 -0.16 3.99 24.12
C ASN A 548 0.29 2.97 25.19
N ALA A 549 -0.13 3.18 26.42
CA ALA A 549 0.00 2.29 27.57
C ALA A 549 1.46 1.85 27.87
N THR A 550 1.63 0.71 28.53
CA THR A 550 2.96 0.19 28.89
C THR A 550 3.82 -0.19 27.68
N ILE A 551 3.20 -0.62 26.58
CA ILE A 551 3.94 -0.93 25.36
C ILE A 551 4.55 0.34 24.75
N GLY A 552 3.82 1.46 24.77
CA GLY A 552 4.35 2.75 24.35
C GLY A 552 5.38 3.31 25.31
N LEU A 553 5.21 3.07 26.63
CA LEU A 553 6.22 3.44 27.61
C LEU A 553 7.53 2.67 27.42
N ALA A 554 7.47 1.36 27.16
CA ALA A 554 8.65 0.56 26.80
C ALA A 554 9.29 1.04 25.48
N TYR A 555 8.46 1.40 24.50
CA TYR A 555 8.89 1.96 23.22
C TYR A 555 9.64 3.30 23.37
N LYS A 556 9.23 4.16 24.30
CA LYS A 556 9.85 5.47 24.55
C LYS A 556 11.06 5.43 25.49
N THR A 557 11.04 4.55 26.47
CA THR A 557 12.10 4.45 27.50
C THR A 557 13.25 3.55 27.07
N HIS A 558 13.05 2.71 26.05
CA HIS A 558 13.99 1.66 25.64
C HIS A 558 14.39 0.79 26.84
N ALA A 559 13.44 0.45 27.70
CA ALA A 559 13.65 -0.34 28.91
C ALA A 559 12.50 -1.31 29.14
N VAL A 560 12.76 -2.40 29.89
CA VAL A 560 11.69 -3.27 30.39
C VAL A 560 10.84 -2.47 31.37
N ILE A 561 9.55 -2.40 31.10
CA ILE A 561 8.55 -1.79 32.00
C ILE A 561 7.72 -2.91 32.62
N ARG A 562 7.54 -2.88 33.94
CA ARG A 562 6.59 -3.77 34.63
C ARG A 562 5.87 -3.07 35.77
N SER A 563 4.78 -3.63 36.22
CA SER A 563 4.13 -3.20 37.46
C SER A 563 5.00 -3.49 38.69
N ARG A 564 4.86 -2.65 39.73
CA ARG A 564 5.50 -2.91 41.02
C ARG A 564 4.89 -4.12 41.70
N LYS A 565 5.70 -4.78 42.52
CA LYS A 565 5.28 -5.97 43.27
C LYS A 565 4.22 -5.58 44.32
N GLY A 566 3.10 -6.29 44.33
CA GLY A 566 2.00 -6.02 45.26
C GLY A 566 1.21 -4.75 44.97
N ILE A 567 1.26 -4.22 43.74
CA ILE A 567 0.45 -3.07 43.34
C ILE A 567 -1.05 -3.42 43.38
N GLU A 568 -1.87 -2.50 43.84
CA GLU A 568 -3.32 -2.66 43.78
C GLU A 568 -3.84 -2.46 42.34
N ALA A 569 -4.88 -3.20 41.96
CA ALA A 569 -5.43 -3.16 40.60
C ALA A 569 -5.94 -1.77 40.21
N GLU A 570 -6.48 -1.03 41.19
CA GLU A 570 -6.99 0.34 41.00
C GLU A 570 -5.86 1.33 40.69
N GLU A 571 -4.73 1.24 41.40
CA GLU A 571 -3.55 2.08 41.15
C GLU A 571 -2.93 1.77 39.79
N LEU A 572 -2.88 0.48 39.43
CA LEU A 572 -2.43 0.07 38.11
C LEU A 572 -3.37 0.59 37.00
N ALA A 573 -4.68 0.56 37.23
CA ALA A 573 -5.67 1.08 36.28
C ALA A 573 -5.54 2.60 36.10
N ALA A 574 -5.32 3.34 37.19
CA ALA A 574 -5.08 4.78 37.15
C ALA A 574 -3.80 5.12 36.35
N ALA A 575 -2.72 4.36 36.57
CA ALA A 575 -1.48 4.52 35.80
C ALA A 575 -1.68 4.23 34.31
N MET A 576 -2.44 3.19 33.95
CA MET A 576 -2.77 2.93 32.54
C MET A 576 -3.61 4.04 31.91
N GLN A 577 -4.54 4.63 32.67
CA GLN A 577 -5.36 5.74 32.18
C GLN A 577 -4.51 6.98 31.88
N PHE A 578 -3.50 7.26 32.71
CA PHE A 578 -2.51 8.32 32.44
C PHE A 578 -1.70 8.07 31.17
N LEU A 579 -1.36 6.80 30.90
CA LEU A 579 -0.64 6.40 29.67
C LEU A 579 -1.55 6.27 28.44
N ASN A 580 -2.62 7.07 28.36
CA ASN A 580 -3.53 7.14 27.21
C ASN A 580 -4.13 5.78 26.77
N LEU A 581 -4.31 4.81 27.67
CA LEU A 581 -4.82 3.47 27.30
C LEU A 581 -6.12 3.54 26.48
N SER A 582 -7.02 4.47 26.82
CA SER A 582 -8.32 4.64 26.17
C SER A 582 -8.25 5.23 24.75
N GLN A 583 -7.10 5.71 24.30
CA GLN A 583 -6.95 6.33 22.97
C GLN A 583 -7.09 5.30 21.85
N ALA A 584 -6.52 4.10 22.01
CA ALA A 584 -6.56 3.04 21.00
C ALA A 584 -6.88 1.64 21.57
N SER A 585 -6.92 1.51 22.89
CA SER A 585 -7.15 0.23 23.57
C SER A 585 -8.47 0.23 24.34
N ARG A 586 -8.90 -0.97 24.75
CA ARG A 586 -10.00 -1.12 25.70
C ARG A 586 -9.57 -0.66 27.08
N SER A 587 -10.55 -0.33 27.92
CA SER A 587 -10.30 -0.20 29.35
C SER A 587 -9.63 -1.46 29.90
N MET A 588 -8.66 -1.28 30.78
CA MET A 588 -8.03 -2.40 31.47
C MET A 588 -9.09 -3.12 32.31
N ALA A 589 -9.08 -4.44 32.30
CA ALA A 589 -9.99 -5.17 33.18
C ALA A 589 -9.64 -4.86 34.65
N PRO A 590 -10.64 -4.62 35.53
CA PRO A 590 -10.42 -4.09 36.88
C PRO A 590 -9.68 -5.07 37.79
N ASP A 591 -9.52 -6.32 37.36
CA ASP A 591 -8.87 -7.41 38.07
C ASP A 591 -7.45 -7.71 37.55
N VAL A 592 -6.90 -6.89 36.64
CA VAL A 592 -5.49 -7.03 36.22
C VAL A 592 -4.59 -6.57 37.36
N ARG A 593 -3.72 -7.48 37.82
CA ARG A 593 -2.79 -7.27 38.95
C ARG A 593 -1.35 -7.11 38.51
N PHE A 594 -1.03 -7.55 37.29
CA PHE A 594 0.33 -7.51 36.76
C PHE A 594 0.35 -7.18 35.27
N VAL A 595 1.28 -6.32 34.87
CA VAL A 595 1.61 -6.04 33.47
C VAL A 595 3.13 -5.95 33.28
N ALA A 596 3.62 -6.40 32.13
CA ALA A 596 4.99 -6.17 31.69
C ALA A 596 5.06 -5.92 30.18
N ALA A 597 5.96 -5.05 29.78
CA ALA A 597 6.30 -4.72 28.40
C ALA A 597 7.82 -4.78 28.23
N LEU A 598 8.29 -5.74 27.43
CA LEU A 598 9.70 -6.02 27.22
C LEU A 598 10.05 -5.63 25.77
N PRO A 599 10.83 -4.56 25.55
CA PRO A 599 11.20 -4.13 24.20
C PRO A 599 12.33 -5.01 23.64
N MET A 600 12.34 -5.14 22.31
CA MET A 600 13.39 -5.73 21.51
C MET A 600 13.96 -4.63 20.61
N LEU A 601 15.29 -4.52 20.52
CA LEU A 601 15.97 -3.43 19.83
C LEU A 601 16.63 -3.88 18.52
N ALA A 602 16.79 -2.95 17.57
CA ALA A 602 17.68 -3.04 16.42
C ALA A 602 19.14 -2.73 16.83
N SER A 603 20.04 -2.70 15.84
CA SER A 603 21.43 -2.32 16.03
C SER A 603 21.57 -0.83 16.42
N GLU A 604 22.74 -0.45 16.95
CA GLU A 604 22.97 0.92 17.46
C GLU A 604 23.09 1.98 16.35
N ASP A 605 23.35 1.56 15.10
CA ASP A 605 23.52 2.45 13.93
C ASP A 605 22.21 2.75 13.20
N ALA A 606 21.10 2.88 13.95
CA ALA A 606 19.77 3.08 13.39
C ALA A 606 19.56 4.44 12.65
N HIS A 607 20.61 5.16 12.24
CA HIS A 607 20.56 6.36 11.39
C HIS A 607 19.51 7.42 11.79
N GLY A 608 19.37 7.68 13.10
CA GLY A 608 18.38 8.64 13.62
C GLY A 608 16.95 8.09 13.69
N ARG A 609 16.77 6.79 13.98
CA ARG A 609 15.47 6.10 14.11
C ARG A 609 15.26 5.56 15.53
N ASN A 610 14.02 5.26 15.93
CA ASN A 610 13.76 4.56 17.19
C ASN A 610 14.34 3.13 17.10
N PRO A 611 15.16 2.69 18.07
CA PRO A 611 15.77 1.36 18.05
C PRO A 611 14.78 0.24 18.36
N VAL A 612 13.62 0.51 18.96
CA VAL A 612 12.66 -0.54 19.34
C VAL A 612 11.94 -1.07 18.09
N ILE A 613 12.14 -2.35 17.80
CA ILE A 613 11.53 -3.05 16.66
C ILE A 613 10.27 -3.82 17.04
N GLY A 614 10.10 -4.10 18.33
CA GLY A 614 8.91 -4.74 18.86
C GLY A 614 8.90 -4.81 20.38
N VAL A 615 7.73 -5.10 20.93
CA VAL A 615 7.46 -5.15 22.36
C VAL A 615 6.64 -6.40 22.68
N LEU A 616 7.21 -7.28 23.50
CA LEU A 616 6.49 -8.40 24.10
C LEU A 616 5.66 -7.87 25.28
N TYR A 617 4.35 -8.05 25.21
CA TYR A 617 3.41 -7.63 26.25
C TYR A 617 2.86 -8.84 27.01
N ILE A 618 2.82 -8.72 28.34
CA ILE A 618 2.33 -9.74 29.27
C ILE A 618 1.38 -9.07 30.25
N ASP A 619 0.22 -9.68 30.52
CA ASP A 619 -0.64 -9.32 31.65
C ASP A 619 -1.15 -10.54 32.41
N SER A 620 -1.48 -10.35 33.69
CA SER A 620 -2.01 -11.41 34.55
C SER A 620 -3.02 -10.85 35.56
N ARG A 621 -4.02 -11.67 35.89
CA ARG A 621 -5.00 -11.42 36.97
C ARG A 621 -4.56 -11.98 38.32
N ALA A 622 -3.42 -12.65 38.37
CA ALA A 622 -2.98 -13.36 39.55
C ALA A 622 -2.26 -12.51 40.59
N ASP A 623 -2.73 -12.61 41.83
CA ASP A 623 -2.24 -11.84 42.98
C ASP A 623 -0.78 -12.20 43.34
N ASP A 624 -0.38 -13.45 43.13
CA ASP A 624 0.94 -13.99 43.45
C ASP A 624 1.85 -14.11 42.20
N PHE A 625 1.37 -13.69 41.02
CA PHE A 625 2.19 -13.71 39.83
C PHE A 625 3.07 -12.46 39.71
N PHE A 626 4.37 -12.69 39.61
CA PHE A 626 5.35 -11.66 39.34
C PHE A 626 6.47 -12.19 38.43
N LEU A 627 6.94 -11.36 37.51
CA LEU A 627 8.02 -11.70 36.58
C LEU A 627 9.34 -11.09 37.05
N ASP A 628 10.11 -11.84 37.84
CA ASP A 628 11.42 -11.48 38.36
C ASP A 628 12.42 -12.65 38.29
N GLY A 629 13.65 -12.38 38.75
CA GLY A 629 14.72 -13.38 38.88
C GLY A 629 14.91 -14.26 37.64
N ASP A 630 15.01 -15.56 37.87
CA ASP A 630 15.24 -16.57 36.83
C ASP A 630 14.13 -16.59 35.77
N ARG A 631 12.88 -16.31 36.14
CA ARG A 631 11.75 -16.31 35.19
C ARG A 631 11.90 -15.19 34.17
N LEU A 632 12.20 -13.97 34.64
CA LEU A 632 12.46 -12.84 33.75
C LEU A 632 13.67 -13.13 32.86
N GLN A 633 14.74 -13.69 33.43
CA GLN A 633 15.95 -14.02 32.67
C GLN A 633 15.67 -15.05 31.56
N VAL A 634 14.85 -16.07 31.82
CA VAL A 634 14.47 -17.05 30.78
C VAL A 634 13.66 -16.38 29.67
N VAL A 635 12.70 -15.51 29.98
CA VAL A 635 11.95 -14.77 28.96
C VAL A 635 12.87 -13.87 28.12
N LEU A 636 13.81 -13.17 28.76
CA LEU A 636 14.82 -12.37 28.05
C LEU A 636 15.71 -13.24 27.15
N ASN A 637 16.12 -14.41 27.61
CA ASN A 637 16.89 -15.36 26.79
C ASN A 637 16.05 -15.90 25.60
N MET A 638 14.75 -16.11 25.78
CA MET A 638 13.85 -16.48 24.68
C MET A 638 13.72 -15.34 23.65
N MET A 639 13.63 -14.09 24.11
CA MET A 639 13.63 -12.91 23.24
C MET A 639 14.95 -12.75 22.48
N GLU A 640 16.09 -12.94 23.15
CA GLU A 640 17.42 -12.89 22.52
C GLU A 640 17.58 -14.00 21.48
N GLY A 641 17.14 -15.22 21.79
CA GLY A 641 17.12 -16.32 20.82
C GLY A 641 16.19 -16.05 19.64
N PHE A 642 15.04 -15.41 19.88
CA PHE A 642 14.11 -15.00 18.83
C PHE A 642 14.73 -13.93 17.93
N ALA A 643 15.25 -12.84 18.49
CA ALA A 643 15.95 -11.77 17.76
C ALA A 643 17.12 -12.33 16.93
N GLY A 644 17.98 -13.14 17.56
CA GLY A 644 19.12 -13.75 16.88
C GLY A 644 18.74 -14.69 15.75
N ASN A 645 17.56 -15.33 15.78
CA ASN A 645 17.09 -16.17 14.67
C ASN A 645 16.45 -15.36 13.53
N LEU A 646 15.92 -14.17 13.80
CA LEU A 646 15.48 -13.23 12.76
C LEU A 646 16.68 -12.65 11.98
N ASP A 647 17.82 -12.46 12.64
CA ASP A 647 19.07 -12.01 12.00
C ASP A 647 19.80 -13.10 11.22
N ARG A 648 19.68 -14.35 11.67
CA ARG A 648 20.49 -15.45 11.15
C ARG A 648 20.11 -15.78 9.71
N ASN A 649 21.05 -16.44 9.05
CA ASN A 649 20.81 -17.28 7.87
C ASN A 649 19.68 -18.33 8.06
N ALA A 650 19.06 -18.45 9.24
CA ALA A 650 17.96 -19.34 9.51
C ALA A 650 16.75 -19.08 8.59
N LEU A 651 16.52 -17.83 8.17
CA LEU A 651 15.52 -17.52 7.14
C LEU A 651 16.01 -17.82 5.72
N ARG A 652 17.32 -18.02 5.47
CA ARG A 652 17.81 -18.41 4.13
C ARG A 652 17.35 -19.81 3.74
N ASP A 653 17.16 -20.70 4.72
CA ASP A 653 16.65 -22.05 4.48
C ASP A 653 15.12 -22.07 4.33
N VAL A 654 14.44 -20.99 4.70
CA VAL A 654 13.00 -20.81 4.50
C VAL A 654 12.79 -20.06 3.19
N ASP A 655 12.72 -20.81 2.11
CA ASP A 655 12.48 -20.28 0.78
C ASP A 655 11.25 -19.35 0.77
N HIS A 656 11.33 -18.29 -0.02
CA HIS A 656 10.26 -17.32 -0.25
C HIS A 656 9.84 -16.44 0.95
N ILE A 657 10.43 -16.53 2.14
CA ILE A 657 10.14 -15.63 3.26
C ILE A 657 11.29 -14.66 3.52
N SER A 658 11.07 -13.38 3.28
CA SER A 658 12.09 -12.34 3.52
C SER A 658 11.63 -11.33 4.56
N ASN A 659 12.57 -10.88 5.39
CA ASN A 659 12.34 -9.77 6.31
C ASN A 659 12.58 -8.45 5.57
N ARG A 660 11.50 -7.81 5.09
CA ARG A 660 11.58 -6.58 4.29
C ARG A 660 11.09 -5.40 5.09
N GLU A 661 11.90 -4.37 5.15
CA GLU A 661 11.53 -3.15 5.84
C GLU A 661 10.36 -2.43 5.15
N LEU A 662 9.33 -2.04 5.92
CA LEU A 662 8.29 -1.15 5.45
C LEU A 662 8.90 0.25 5.26
N ALA A 663 8.53 0.96 4.18
CA ALA A 663 8.98 2.34 3.98
C ALA A 663 8.65 3.15 5.24
N ARG A 664 9.68 3.48 6.03
CA ARG A 664 9.49 4.11 7.34
C ARG A 664 9.04 5.55 7.07
N ALA A 665 7.93 5.95 7.71
CA ALA A 665 7.58 7.36 7.72
C ALA A 665 8.75 8.15 8.34
N PRO A 666 8.96 9.42 7.97
CA PRO A 666 9.93 10.29 8.65
C PRO A 666 9.43 10.57 10.08
N SER A 667 9.53 9.58 10.95
CA SER A 667 9.26 9.74 12.37
C SER A 667 10.43 10.45 13.01
N LYS A 668 10.13 11.43 13.87
CA LYS A 668 11.16 12.10 14.64
C LYS A 668 11.68 11.11 15.68
N TRP A 669 12.98 10.84 15.60
CA TRP A 669 13.71 10.14 16.65
C TRP A 669 13.39 10.73 18.02
N HIS A 670 13.03 9.85 18.96
CA HIS A 670 12.96 10.20 20.36
C HIS A 670 14.15 9.55 21.06
N THR A 671 15.00 10.39 21.68
CA THR A 671 15.94 9.91 22.69
C THR A 671 15.17 9.15 23.77
N ALA A 672 15.79 8.10 24.33
CA ALA A 672 15.20 7.39 25.46
C ALA A 672 14.79 8.40 26.55
N VAL A 673 13.52 8.36 26.95
CA VAL A 673 12.98 9.21 28.00
C VAL A 673 12.94 8.48 29.33
N GLU A 674 12.94 9.22 30.43
CA GLU A 674 12.65 8.63 31.75
C GLU A 674 11.18 8.25 31.88
N ILE A 675 10.90 7.29 32.75
CA ILE A 675 9.53 6.96 33.15
C ILE A 675 8.87 8.17 33.82
N PRO A 676 7.65 8.60 33.40
CA PRO A 676 6.95 9.72 34.00
C PRO A 676 6.70 9.53 35.49
N GLU A 677 6.89 10.59 36.28
CA GLU A 677 6.73 10.56 37.74
C GLU A 677 5.33 10.10 38.17
N GLU A 678 4.32 10.49 37.40
CA GLU A 678 2.91 10.17 37.66
C GLU A 678 2.62 8.67 37.67
N VAL A 679 3.44 7.85 36.99
CA VAL A 679 3.25 6.40 36.94
C VAL A 679 4.28 5.62 37.74
N ARG A 680 5.30 6.28 38.32
CA ARG A 680 6.38 5.61 39.09
C ARG A 680 5.88 4.91 40.36
N HIS A 681 4.70 5.28 40.85
CA HIS A 681 4.06 4.60 41.99
C HIS A 681 3.59 3.20 41.61
N ALA A 682 3.13 2.98 40.37
CA ALA A 682 2.57 1.70 39.92
C ALA A 682 3.50 0.90 39.01
N LEU A 683 4.37 1.59 38.26
CA LEU A 683 5.27 1.01 37.26
C LEU A 683 6.74 1.28 37.59
N GLU A 684 7.61 0.38 37.18
CA GLU A 684 9.05 0.51 37.32
C GLU A 684 9.79 0.07 36.05
N THR A 685 10.97 0.66 35.84
CA THR A 685 11.95 0.19 34.86
C THR A 685 12.79 -0.92 35.49
N VAL A 686 13.06 -1.98 34.74
CA VAL A 686 13.93 -3.07 35.18
C VAL A 686 15.28 -2.95 34.47
N PRO A 687 16.40 -2.74 35.19
CA PRO A 687 17.71 -2.54 34.58
C PRO A 687 18.31 -3.89 34.17
N VAL A 688 17.93 -4.36 32.97
CA VAL A 688 18.40 -5.62 32.38
C VAL A 688 18.90 -5.39 30.95
N PRO A 689 19.84 -6.21 30.46
CA PRO A 689 20.17 -6.23 29.04
C PRO A 689 18.93 -6.56 28.20
N LEU A 690 18.69 -5.77 27.16
CA LEU A 690 17.59 -5.97 26.23
C LEU A 690 18.01 -6.87 25.08
N ALA A 691 17.04 -7.62 24.54
CA ALA A 691 17.25 -8.44 23.36
C ALA A 691 17.53 -7.55 22.14
N ARG A 692 18.56 -7.90 21.35
CA ARG A 692 18.97 -7.09 20.21
C ARG A 692 19.09 -7.88 18.92
N MET A 693 18.62 -7.27 17.83
CA MET A 693 18.95 -7.69 16.47
C MET A 693 20.29 -7.09 16.04
N ARG A 694 21.06 -7.86 15.29
CA ARG A 694 22.33 -7.49 14.66
C ARG A 694 22.13 -6.65 13.41
N ALA A 695 21.04 -6.89 12.68
CA ALA A 695 20.71 -6.13 11.48
C ALA A 695 19.78 -4.96 11.81
N ASP A 696 19.96 -3.84 11.10
CA ASP A 696 18.98 -2.76 11.07
C ASP A 696 17.77 -3.19 10.24
N SER A 697 16.90 -3.99 10.84
CA SER A 697 15.69 -4.48 10.19
C SER A 697 14.49 -4.41 11.11
N GLN A 698 13.31 -4.24 10.52
CA GLN A 698 12.04 -4.36 11.23
C GLN A 698 11.64 -5.83 11.37
N PHE A 699 10.62 -6.14 12.18
CA PHE A 699 9.98 -7.45 12.15
C PHE A 699 8.82 -7.45 11.13
N ASN A 700 9.15 -7.68 9.85
CA ASN A 700 8.20 -7.73 8.74
C ASN A 700 8.56 -8.86 7.76
N LEU A 701 8.24 -10.08 8.18
CA LEU A 701 8.36 -11.29 7.37
C LEU A 701 7.23 -11.35 6.35
N GLU A 702 7.59 -11.27 5.08
CA GLU A 702 6.66 -11.40 3.95
C GLU A 702 7.01 -12.61 3.09
N TYR A 703 5.96 -13.28 2.62
CA TYR A 703 6.08 -14.35 1.64
C TYR A 703 6.10 -13.76 0.23
N SER A 704 6.99 -14.25 -0.63
CA SER A 704 7.08 -13.92 -2.05
C SER A 704 7.35 -15.19 -2.85
N ASP A 705 6.35 -15.63 -3.61
CA ASP A 705 6.38 -16.83 -4.48
C ASP A 705 7.60 -16.95 -5.40
N PHE A 706 8.37 -15.89 -5.61
CA PHE A 706 9.35 -15.81 -6.71
C PHE A 706 10.73 -15.23 -6.36
N ILE A 707 10.95 -14.80 -5.11
CA ILE A 707 12.26 -14.33 -4.65
C ILE A 707 12.84 -15.41 -3.71
N PRO A 708 13.80 -16.24 -4.16
CA PRO A 708 14.57 -17.07 -3.26
C PRO A 708 15.31 -16.16 -2.29
N VAL A 709 15.22 -16.43 -0.99
CA VAL A 709 15.81 -15.62 0.09
C VAL A 709 17.35 -15.78 0.13
N GLY A 710 17.91 -16.63 -0.75
CA GLY A 710 19.26 -17.16 -0.65
C GLY A 710 20.32 -16.64 -1.62
N GLU A 711 20.02 -15.89 -2.68
CA GLU A 711 21.06 -15.45 -3.64
C GLU A 711 21.79 -14.15 -3.20
N LYS A 712 22.21 -14.08 -1.93
CA LYS A 712 23.47 -13.39 -1.59
C LYS A 712 24.58 -14.45 -1.62
N GLN A 713 25.03 -14.82 -2.83
CA GLN A 713 26.34 -15.44 -3.03
C GLN A 713 27.37 -14.37 -3.38
#